data_AF-A0A7X5JDU9-F1
#
_entry.id   AF-A0A7X5JDU9-F1
#
_cell.length_a   1.000
_cell.length_b   1.000
_cell.length_c   1.000
_cell.angle_alpha   90.00
_cell.angle_beta   90.00
_cell.angle_gamma   90.00
#
_symmetry.space_group_name_H-M   'P 1'
#
loop_
_entity.id
_entity.type
_entity.pdbx_description
1 polymer ?
#
loop_
_entity_poly.entity_id
_entity_poly.type
_entity_poly.pdbx_seq_one_letter_code
_entity_poly.pdbx_strand_id
1 'polypeptide(L)'
;MHRFKKTILKAQIFLIFVVVAYMAISFFPARATSDWDLVGNGKFGGMEYLGNSHDLVIIDDTPYIAFSDPDLSDRVSVMTYTSGTWTNVGLPGISASTTEYMRLAKSYSSPGNLYIAYSDAANSGGLTIKEWNGVTWSTIGSENMSSGNVGRNFDMDTENDVDGSLPYVIYRDPLSTSGTRATVKKWNGTTWDTLGAAEQSTFHSAYHQIEFDGATPYISFVDTGTPSKPVVKSFNGTTWDTIGLYEFGSGDASYLDLALDTSGATTTPYVAFGDSDYGQKVHVMSYVSGTWTTVGLAGFSDNTSSNYQRFEIDSSGVPYITYTDNNGVSNLIGVKTYNGSSWVDLGTLSAFSDAFPFFGSDISINSVGEVLVSYFDSLTDAGVSVRVYSTLTRSLAYAGNFTEAVANDGSVDGSRVATLTDDTFVNAGSTLTEGTHFTLTNKPAGLTAVMNVNGGGTTATLTFTGNATNHANANDVSNLMITFLDSAFATALEATNVANYTDAVGTVDFTTYSASEFVTTWENPPFTSTSITIPTFPGETYDYDVDWDNDGIFDEFGLTGDVTHDYGVTGTYTVRIRGDFPRFYLNFGADRFKIRSVDQWGDQVWTSMANAFAGAYYLDISATDSPDLSSVTDMSFMFLRADTMNSDISAWDVSNVTSTQGMFQTAFAFNQDISAWDVSSVVDMSYMFKEASDFNQPLNAWGTDVSSVETMQGMFEGASDFNQDLNSWDVSSVTNMVSMFQDATSFNGSLSGWDVSSVTSTIYMFDGATSFNQPLNSWSLSSATSLYDMFQGAISFNQPLDLWETSSFSIAGRMFQG
;
A
#
# COMPACT_ATOMS: atom_id res chain seq x y z
N MET A 1 -21.51 -49.84 56.02
CA MET A 1 -21.82 -50.35 54.66
C MET A 1 -22.97 -49.61 53.95
N HIS A 2 -23.99 -49.09 54.65
CA HIS A 2 -25.14 -48.41 54.02
C HIS A 2 -24.86 -46.94 53.57
N ARG A 3 -23.91 -46.23 54.23
CA ARG A 3 -23.51 -44.88 53.82
C ARG A 3 -22.62 -44.83 52.57
N PHE A 4 -21.86 -45.89 52.28
CA PHE A 4 -20.98 -45.96 51.10
C PHE A 4 -21.76 -46.18 49.79
N LYS A 5 -22.91 -46.88 49.84
CA LYS A 5 -23.77 -47.09 48.65
C LYS A 5 -24.52 -45.83 48.21
N LYS A 6 -24.84 -44.90 49.12
CA LYS A 6 -25.56 -43.66 48.80
C LYS A 6 -24.68 -42.62 48.09
N THR A 7 -23.38 -42.61 48.38
CA THR A 7 -22.42 -41.72 47.73
C THR A 7 -22.07 -42.20 46.31
N ILE A 8 -21.98 -43.53 46.11
CA ILE A 8 -21.74 -44.11 44.77
C ILE A 8 -22.96 -43.95 43.86
N LEU A 9 -24.19 -44.06 44.38
CA LEU A 9 -25.41 -43.84 43.59
C LEU A 9 -25.61 -42.36 43.21
N LYS A 10 -25.24 -41.41 44.09
CA LYS A 10 -25.23 -39.97 43.74
C LYS A 10 -24.13 -39.63 42.72
N ALA A 11 -22.96 -40.25 42.82
CA ALA A 11 -21.89 -40.08 41.84
C ALA A 11 -22.23 -40.70 40.48
N GLN A 12 -22.92 -41.86 40.44
CA GLN A 12 -23.36 -42.48 39.19
C GLN A 12 -24.53 -41.73 38.53
N ILE A 13 -25.46 -41.15 39.30
CA ILE A 13 -26.52 -40.29 38.74
C ILE A 13 -25.92 -38.96 38.23
N PHE A 14 -24.94 -38.38 38.92
CA PHE A 14 -24.24 -37.18 38.44
C PHE A 14 -23.42 -37.48 37.19
N LEU A 15 -22.76 -38.64 37.11
CA LEU A 15 -22.01 -39.05 35.92
C LEU A 15 -22.93 -39.40 34.74
N ILE A 16 -24.14 -39.95 34.98
CA ILE A 16 -25.14 -40.20 33.92
C ILE A 16 -25.76 -38.90 33.42
N PHE A 17 -26.02 -37.90 34.28
CA PHE A 17 -26.46 -36.58 33.82
C PHE A 17 -25.37 -35.82 33.04
N VAL A 18 -24.11 -35.93 33.45
CA VAL A 18 -22.98 -35.34 32.72
C VAL A 18 -22.72 -36.07 31.40
N VAL A 19 -22.90 -37.39 31.33
CA VAL A 19 -22.72 -38.18 30.09
C VAL A 19 -23.91 -38.04 29.12
N VAL A 20 -25.14 -37.86 29.61
CA VAL A 20 -26.31 -37.56 28.75
C VAL A 20 -26.26 -36.12 28.23
N ALA A 21 -25.74 -35.17 29.01
CA ALA A 21 -25.45 -33.82 28.52
C ALA A 21 -24.30 -33.80 27.49
N TYR A 22 -23.26 -34.62 27.66
CA TYR A 22 -22.16 -34.73 26.68
C TYR A 22 -22.53 -35.52 25.41
N MET A 23 -23.43 -36.50 25.47
CA MET A 23 -23.84 -37.28 24.29
C MET A 23 -24.90 -36.60 23.41
N ALA A 24 -25.55 -35.52 23.86
CA ALA A 24 -26.47 -34.72 23.03
C ALA A 24 -25.77 -33.61 22.21
N ILE A 25 -24.45 -33.41 22.40
CA ILE A 25 -23.67 -32.33 21.74
C ILE A 25 -23.12 -32.76 20.36
N SER A 26 -23.34 -33.99 19.92
CA SER A 26 -22.72 -34.52 18.69
C SER A 26 -23.73 -34.98 17.64
N PHE A 27 -24.75 -34.17 17.33
CA PHE A 27 -25.47 -34.20 16.04
C PHE A 27 -26.30 -32.90 15.88
N PHE A 28 -25.63 -31.75 15.88
CA PHE A 28 -26.16 -30.61 15.13
C PHE A 28 -25.36 -30.54 13.83
N PRO A 29 -26.01 -30.34 12.66
CA PRO A 29 -25.27 -29.98 11.46
C PRO A 29 -24.42 -28.74 11.79
N ALA A 30 -23.25 -28.63 11.17
CA ALA A 30 -22.41 -27.43 11.23
C ALA A 30 -23.32 -26.20 11.24
N ARG A 31 -23.21 -25.37 12.29
CA ARG A 31 -24.02 -24.16 12.47
C ARG A 31 -23.99 -23.44 11.13
N ALA A 32 -25.15 -23.34 10.48
CA ALA A 32 -25.29 -22.49 9.31
C ALA A 32 -24.76 -21.12 9.71
N THR A 33 -23.86 -20.58 8.88
CA THR A 33 -23.28 -19.25 9.01
C THR A 33 -24.41 -18.28 9.39
N SER A 34 -24.38 -17.77 10.62
CA SER A 34 -25.40 -16.82 11.05
C SER A 34 -25.13 -15.52 10.30
N ASP A 35 -26.13 -14.97 9.62
CA ASP A 35 -26.05 -13.62 9.02
C ASP A 35 -25.85 -12.50 10.06
N TRP A 36 -25.75 -12.87 11.34
CA TRP A 36 -25.61 -12.02 12.50
C TRP A 36 -24.31 -12.31 13.22
N ASP A 37 -23.56 -11.24 13.43
CA ASP A 37 -22.23 -11.25 13.99
C ASP A 37 -22.22 -10.71 15.41
N LEU A 38 -21.49 -11.35 16.33
CA LEU A 38 -21.34 -10.83 17.69
C LEU A 38 -20.40 -9.62 17.66
N VAL A 39 -20.82 -8.49 18.22
CA VAL A 39 -19.97 -7.30 18.33
C VAL A 39 -19.01 -7.48 19.50
N GLY A 40 -17.73 -7.67 19.19
CA GLY A 40 -16.70 -8.03 20.16
C GLY A 40 -16.95 -9.38 20.84
N ASN A 41 -16.47 -9.53 22.07
CA ASN A 41 -16.66 -10.76 22.84
C ASN A 41 -18.00 -10.78 23.63
N GLY A 42 -18.99 -9.97 23.21
CA GLY A 42 -20.22 -9.61 23.93
C GLY A 42 -20.68 -10.65 24.95
N LYS A 43 -20.85 -10.22 26.22
CA LYS A 43 -21.28 -10.97 27.42
C LYS A 43 -21.09 -10.06 28.65
N PHE A 44 -21.92 -9.05 28.81
CA PHE A 44 -21.82 -8.12 29.93
C PHE A 44 -22.67 -8.61 31.11
N GLY A 45 -22.05 -8.80 32.27
CA GLY A 45 -22.71 -9.22 33.51
C GLY A 45 -22.76 -10.74 33.74
N GLY A 46 -23.03 -11.16 34.99
CA GLY A 46 -23.11 -12.56 35.42
C GLY A 46 -24.54 -13.17 35.48
N MET A 47 -24.64 -14.45 35.86
CA MET A 47 -25.88 -15.27 35.87
C MET A 47 -26.98 -14.88 36.90
N GLU A 48 -26.94 -13.72 37.56
CA GLU A 48 -27.95 -13.39 38.59
C GLU A 48 -29.20 -12.73 38.00
N TYR A 49 -30.36 -13.22 38.45
CA TYR A 49 -31.58 -13.39 37.65
C TYR A 49 -32.62 -12.26 37.78
N LEU A 50 -32.26 -11.05 38.21
CA LEU A 50 -33.25 -10.15 38.82
C LEU A 50 -33.39 -8.71 38.27
N GLY A 51 -32.64 -8.27 37.26
CA GLY A 51 -32.78 -6.86 36.84
C GLY A 51 -32.26 -6.43 35.47
N ASN A 52 -32.17 -7.31 34.47
CA ASN A 52 -31.37 -7.06 33.26
C ASN A 52 -32.08 -6.18 32.21
N SER A 53 -32.37 -4.93 32.58
CA SER A 53 -32.68 -3.86 31.62
C SER A 53 -31.40 -3.44 30.91
N HIS A 54 -31.51 -3.18 29.61
CA HIS A 54 -30.43 -2.62 28.80
C HIS A 54 -31.02 -1.70 27.73
N ASP A 55 -30.17 -0.85 27.16
CA ASP A 55 -30.51 0.13 26.13
C ASP A 55 -29.27 0.38 25.26
N LEU A 56 -29.46 0.44 23.95
CA LEU A 56 -28.41 0.53 22.93
C LEU A 56 -28.62 1.80 22.10
N VAL A 57 -27.60 2.65 22.04
CA VAL A 57 -27.60 3.82 21.17
C VAL A 57 -26.33 3.88 20.35
N ILE A 58 -26.42 4.38 19.12
CA ILE A 58 -25.27 4.66 18.27
C ILE A 58 -25.04 6.17 18.21
N ILE A 59 -23.79 6.56 18.47
CA ILE A 59 -23.33 7.95 18.50
C ILE A 59 -22.10 8.04 17.64
N ASP A 60 -22.16 8.82 16.56
CA ASP A 60 -21.07 8.95 15.61
C ASP A 60 -20.53 7.57 15.16
N ASP A 61 -21.45 6.68 14.78
CA ASP A 61 -21.22 5.27 14.39
C ASP A 61 -20.58 4.37 15.47
N THR A 62 -20.43 4.87 16.68
CA THR A 62 -19.92 4.12 17.83
C THR A 62 -21.09 3.61 18.67
N PRO A 63 -21.20 2.30 18.93
CA PRO A 63 -22.28 1.78 19.76
C PRO A 63 -21.94 1.94 21.25
N TYR A 64 -22.96 2.35 22.00
CA TYR A 64 -22.96 2.48 23.44
C TYR A 64 -24.09 1.64 24.01
N ILE A 65 -23.80 0.88 25.06
CA ILE A 65 -24.78 0.06 25.75
C ILE A 65 -24.81 0.39 27.23
N ALA A 66 -25.99 0.71 27.74
CA ALA A 66 -26.26 0.74 29.16
C ALA A 66 -26.92 -0.57 29.57
N PHE A 67 -26.53 -1.11 30.73
CA PHE A 67 -27.12 -2.33 31.26
C PHE A 67 -27.07 -2.35 32.79
N SER A 68 -28.00 -3.08 33.39
CA SER A 68 -27.93 -3.43 34.81
C SER A 68 -26.85 -4.49 34.99
N ASP A 69 -25.82 -4.18 35.75
CA ASP A 69 -24.62 -4.99 35.90
C ASP A 69 -24.74 -5.93 37.13
N PRO A 70 -24.96 -7.24 36.92
CA PRO A 70 -25.12 -8.20 38.01
C PRO A 70 -23.86 -8.32 38.89
N ASP A 71 -22.67 -8.08 38.32
CA ASP A 71 -21.42 -8.11 39.08
C ASP A 71 -21.29 -6.91 40.03
N LEU A 72 -22.16 -5.90 39.85
CA LEU A 72 -22.26 -4.70 40.68
C LEU A 72 -23.64 -4.56 41.34
N SER A 73 -24.32 -5.68 41.60
CA SER A 73 -25.65 -5.73 42.24
C SER A 73 -26.75 -5.04 41.43
N ASP A 74 -26.76 -5.27 40.11
CA ASP A 74 -27.69 -4.71 39.12
C ASP A 74 -27.67 -3.17 39.08
N ARG A 75 -26.53 -2.57 39.39
CA ARG A 75 -26.32 -1.14 39.23
C ARG A 75 -25.95 -0.84 37.78
N VAL A 76 -26.27 0.36 37.31
CA VAL A 76 -26.07 0.70 35.90
C VAL A 76 -24.59 0.76 35.54
N SER A 77 -24.20 0.07 34.50
CA SER A 77 -22.91 0.22 33.82
C SER A 77 -23.15 0.67 32.38
N VAL A 78 -22.23 1.45 31.83
CA VAL A 78 -22.28 1.91 30.44
C VAL A 78 -20.97 1.53 29.77
N MET A 79 -21.05 0.91 28.59
CA MET A 79 -19.90 0.52 27.79
C MET A 79 -19.98 1.08 26.38
N THR A 80 -18.82 1.24 25.76
CA THR A 80 -18.67 1.67 24.36
C THR A 80 -17.74 0.71 23.61
N TYR A 81 -18.02 0.45 22.34
CA TYR A 81 -17.20 -0.40 21.49
C TYR A 81 -16.32 0.43 20.57
N THR A 82 -15.02 0.43 20.82
CA THR A 82 -14.05 1.09 19.95
C THR A 82 -12.84 0.19 19.76
N SER A 83 -12.24 0.21 18.56
CA SER A 83 -11.02 -0.56 18.26
C SER A 83 -11.14 -2.06 18.59
N GLY A 84 -12.28 -2.68 18.27
CA GLY A 84 -12.49 -4.13 18.47
C GLY A 84 -12.80 -4.57 19.92
N THR A 85 -12.90 -3.65 20.87
CA THR A 85 -13.14 -4.01 22.29
C THR A 85 -14.19 -3.14 22.97
N TRP A 86 -14.94 -3.74 23.89
CA TRP A 86 -15.87 -3.04 24.78
C TRP A 86 -15.13 -2.47 25.98
N THR A 87 -15.35 -1.20 26.29
CA THR A 87 -14.72 -0.48 27.40
C THR A 87 -15.75 0.28 28.21
N ASN A 88 -15.53 0.40 29.53
CA ASN A 88 -16.43 1.16 30.41
C ASN A 88 -16.36 2.66 30.10
N VAL A 89 -17.53 3.28 29.99
CA VAL A 89 -17.68 4.74 29.92
C VAL A 89 -17.71 5.28 31.34
N GLY A 90 -16.55 5.68 31.84
CA GLY A 90 -16.38 6.11 33.22
C GLY A 90 -16.35 4.95 34.23
N LEU A 91 -16.62 5.25 35.50
CA LEU A 91 -16.70 4.23 36.54
C LEU A 91 -18.03 3.46 36.43
N PRO A 92 -18.01 2.11 36.43
CA PRO A 92 -19.23 1.30 36.37
C PRO A 92 -20.03 1.36 37.69
N GLY A 93 -21.30 0.95 37.64
CA GLY A 93 -22.21 1.02 38.78
C GLY A 93 -22.55 2.46 39.17
N ILE A 94 -23.15 3.23 38.26
CA ILE A 94 -23.43 4.66 38.45
C ILE A 94 -24.72 4.95 39.23
N SER A 95 -25.66 4.00 39.27
CA SER A 95 -26.91 4.16 40.04
C SER A 95 -26.68 3.94 41.55
N ALA A 96 -27.58 4.45 42.39
CA ALA A 96 -27.45 4.32 43.84
C ALA A 96 -27.73 2.89 44.36
N SER A 97 -28.54 2.12 43.63
CA SER A 97 -28.93 0.75 43.96
C SER A 97 -29.40 0.02 42.68
N THR A 98 -29.93 -1.19 42.83
CA THR A 98 -30.50 -2.03 41.77
C THR A 98 -31.43 -1.20 40.88
N THR A 99 -31.17 -1.27 39.58
CA THR A 99 -31.92 -0.53 38.56
C THR A 99 -32.93 -1.44 37.88
N GLU A 100 -34.16 -0.93 37.76
CA GLU A 100 -35.28 -1.68 37.16
C GLU A 100 -35.43 -1.40 35.66
N TYR A 101 -35.26 -0.14 35.24
CA TYR A 101 -35.42 0.31 33.85
C TYR A 101 -34.44 1.45 33.57
N MET A 102 -33.99 1.56 32.31
CA MET A 102 -33.09 2.62 31.86
C MET A 102 -33.34 3.05 30.41
N ARG A 103 -32.87 4.25 30.08
CA ARG A 103 -32.84 4.85 28.74
C ARG A 103 -31.55 5.63 28.55
N LEU A 104 -30.84 5.35 27.47
CA LEU A 104 -29.58 5.95 27.10
C LEU A 104 -29.81 6.86 25.88
N ALA A 105 -29.46 8.13 26.01
CA ALA A 105 -29.60 9.11 24.93
C ALA A 105 -28.26 9.77 24.63
N LYS A 106 -28.05 10.10 23.36
CA LYS A 106 -26.88 10.85 22.89
C LYS A 106 -27.05 12.35 23.09
N SER A 107 -25.96 13.09 23.21
CA SER A 107 -25.97 14.56 23.19
C SER A 107 -25.42 15.07 21.86
N TYR A 108 -26.18 15.89 21.11
CA TYR A 108 -25.70 16.47 19.84
C TYR A 108 -24.84 17.74 20.01
N SER A 109 -24.81 18.33 21.22
CA SER A 109 -24.09 19.58 21.49
C SER A 109 -22.60 19.41 21.80
N SER A 110 -22.14 18.19 22.05
CA SER A 110 -20.75 17.86 22.35
C SER A 110 -20.49 16.39 22.03
N PRO A 111 -19.76 16.07 20.95
CA PRO A 111 -19.46 14.70 20.56
C PRO A 111 -18.88 13.90 21.74
N GLY A 112 -19.51 12.77 22.07
CA GLY A 112 -19.11 11.88 23.17
C GLY A 112 -19.78 12.12 24.53
N ASN A 113 -20.64 13.14 24.69
CA ASN A 113 -21.47 13.28 25.89
C ASN A 113 -22.73 12.39 25.81
N LEU A 114 -23.13 11.84 26.95
CA LEU A 114 -24.27 10.93 27.07
C LEU A 114 -25.21 11.39 28.18
N TYR A 115 -26.50 11.09 28.02
CA TYR A 115 -27.44 11.11 29.11
C TYR A 115 -27.96 9.72 29.37
N ILE A 116 -28.17 9.39 30.65
CA ILE A 116 -28.85 8.16 31.03
C ILE A 116 -29.93 8.47 32.06
N ALA A 117 -31.15 8.06 31.74
CA ALA A 117 -32.29 8.09 32.64
C ALA A 117 -32.50 6.69 33.18
N TYR A 118 -32.67 6.54 34.49
CA TYR A 118 -32.92 5.25 35.11
C TYR A 118 -33.80 5.36 36.34
N SER A 119 -34.45 4.25 36.68
CA SER A 119 -35.20 4.09 37.94
C SER A 119 -34.51 3.08 38.84
N ASP A 120 -34.30 3.44 40.11
CA ASP A 120 -33.60 2.56 41.06
C ASP A 120 -34.36 2.36 42.39
N ALA A 121 -34.02 1.25 43.06
CA ALA A 121 -34.68 0.83 44.30
C ALA A 121 -34.39 1.76 45.50
N ALA A 122 -33.24 2.45 45.55
CA ALA A 122 -32.95 3.40 46.63
C ALA A 122 -33.86 4.62 46.55
N ASN A 123 -34.28 4.99 45.34
CA ASN A 123 -35.22 6.06 45.07
C ASN A 123 -36.69 5.56 44.95
N SER A 124 -37.01 4.36 45.44
CA SER A 124 -38.36 3.75 45.37
C SER A 124 -38.93 3.67 43.94
N GLY A 125 -38.07 3.45 42.94
CA GLY A 125 -38.43 3.43 41.52
C GLY A 125 -38.60 4.82 40.90
N GLY A 126 -38.13 5.86 41.59
CA GLY A 126 -38.07 7.23 41.10
C GLY A 126 -37.05 7.43 39.99
N LEU A 127 -37.29 8.43 39.15
CA LEU A 127 -36.46 8.72 37.97
C LEU A 127 -35.25 9.58 38.34
N THR A 128 -34.05 9.13 37.98
CA THR A 128 -32.81 9.92 38.05
C THR A 128 -32.21 10.01 36.65
N ILE A 129 -31.67 11.17 36.29
CA ILE A 129 -30.89 11.36 35.05
C ILE A 129 -29.46 11.76 35.39
N LYS A 130 -28.50 11.12 34.74
CA LYS A 130 -27.09 11.49 34.79
C LYS A 130 -26.57 11.88 33.42
N GLU A 131 -25.61 12.79 33.41
CA GLU A 131 -24.85 13.23 32.25
C GLU A 131 -23.41 12.72 32.37
N TRP A 132 -22.89 12.20 31.27
CA TRP A 132 -21.46 11.97 31.06
C TRP A 132 -20.87 13.16 30.31
N ASN A 133 -19.90 13.82 30.93
CA ASN A 133 -19.23 15.00 30.38
C ASN A 133 -17.84 14.70 29.78
N GLY A 134 -17.56 13.44 29.46
CA GLY A 134 -16.23 12.97 29.04
C GLY A 134 -15.29 12.57 30.18
N VAL A 135 -15.63 12.89 31.44
CA VAL A 135 -14.75 12.58 32.60
C VAL A 135 -15.50 11.81 33.69
N THR A 136 -16.70 12.26 34.06
CA THR A 136 -17.49 11.66 35.15
C THR A 136 -18.97 11.68 34.86
N TRP A 137 -19.70 10.73 35.46
CA TRP A 137 -21.16 10.76 35.51
C TRP A 137 -21.65 11.68 36.64
N SER A 138 -22.43 12.70 36.30
CA SER A 138 -23.03 13.64 37.24
C SER A 138 -24.55 13.67 37.13
N THR A 139 -25.26 13.69 38.26
CA THR A 139 -26.73 13.82 38.28
C THR A 139 -27.13 15.21 37.80
N ILE A 140 -28.07 15.30 36.85
CA ILE A 140 -28.63 16.58 36.38
C ILE A 140 -29.99 16.84 37.04
N GLY A 141 -30.13 18.00 37.69
CA GLY A 141 -31.26 18.30 38.56
C GLY A 141 -31.13 17.64 39.92
N SER A 142 -32.02 16.69 40.25
CA SER A 142 -32.04 16.00 41.53
C SER A 142 -32.18 14.49 41.35
N GLU A 143 -31.64 13.73 42.31
CA GLU A 143 -32.05 12.33 42.48
C GLU A 143 -33.56 12.25 42.65
N ASN A 144 -34.21 11.25 42.04
CA ASN A 144 -35.67 11.07 42.08
C ASN A 144 -36.46 12.32 41.65
N MET A 145 -36.18 12.85 40.46
CA MET A 145 -36.86 14.04 39.93
C MET A 145 -38.37 13.86 39.70
N SER A 146 -38.84 12.61 39.56
CA SER A 146 -40.27 12.29 39.46
C SER A 146 -40.98 12.29 40.81
N SER A 147 -40.23 12.27 41.92
CA SER A 147 -40.76 12.19 43.30
C SER A 147 -41.71 11.00 43.53
N GLY A 148 -41.45 9.88 42.86
CA GLY A 148 -42.26 8.66 42.96
C GLY A 148 -42.01 7.68 41.82
N ASN A 149 -42.55 6.47 41.96
CA ASN A 149 -42.30 5.35 41.06
C ASN A 149 -42.84 5.61 39.64
N VAL A 150 -41.96 5.62 38.65
CA VAL A 150 -42.32 5.76 37.22
C VAL A 150 -42.47 4.42 36.50
N GLY A 151 -41.91 3.35 37.09
CA GLY A 151 -41.77 2.03 36.48
C GLY A 151 -41.10 2.12 35.10
N ARG A 152 -41.57 1.31 34.15
CA ARG A 152 -41.11 1.33 32.75
C ARG A 152 -41.64 2.50 31.91
N ASN A 153 -42.37 3.44 32.49
CA ASN A 153 -43.15 4.43 31.75
C ASN A 153 -42.41 5.75 31.72
N PHE A 154 -41.19 5.73 31.22
CA PHE A 154 -40.43 6.91 30.90
C PHE A 154 -39.60 6.66 29.66
N ASP A 155 -39.30 7.75 28.98
CA ASP A 155 -38.35 7.78 27.90
C ASP A 155 -37.63 9.12 27.86
N MET A 156 -36.43 9.13 27.29
CA MET A 156 -35.59 10.31 27.24
C MET A 156 -34.85 10.36 25.90
N ASP A 157 -34.86 11.55 25.31
CA ASP A 157 -34.05 11.86 24.14
C ASP A 157 -33.60 13.33 24.20
N THR A 158 -32.72 13.75 23.30
CA THR A 158 -32.21 15.12 23.21
C THR A 158 -32.62 15.79 21.91
N GLU A 159 -32.68 17.13 21.96
CA GLU A 159 -32.98 17.94 20.79
C GLU A 159 -31.93 17.75 19.69
N ASN A 160 -32.39 17.35 18.50
CA ASN A 160 -31.58 17.13 17.31
C ASN A 160 -31.32 18.47 16.57
N ASP A 161 -30.76 19.45 17.28
CA ASP A 161 -30.36 20.76 16.74
C ASP A 161 -28.93 21.13 17.18
N VAL A 162 -28.23 21.88 16.33
CA VAL A 162 -26.80 22.19 16.41
C VAL A 162 -26.43 23.12 17.58
N ASP A 163 -27.41 23.79 18.20
CA ASP A 163 -27.18 24.92 19.11
C ASP A 163 -27.57 24.68 20.60
N GLY A 164 -27.87 23.45 21.04
CA GLY A 164 -27.95 23.16 22.50
C GLY A 164 -28.79 21.98 22.97
N SER A 165 -28.38 20.76 22.65
CA SER A 165 -29.02 19.45 22.94
C SER A 165 -29.19 19.11 24.43
N LEU A 166 -30.04 19.87 25.11
CA LEU A 166 -30.44 19.57 26.47
C LEU A 166 -31.49 18.44 26.45
N PRO A 167 -31.47 17.54 27.45
CA PRO A 167 -32.34 16.38 27.47
C PRO A 167 -33.80 16.74 27.75
N TYR A 168 -34.68 15.97 27.14
CA TYR A 168 -36.10 15.96 27.37
C TYR A 168 -36.49 14.60 27.91
N VAL A 169 -37.43 14.59 28.84
CA VAL A 169 -37.91 13.35 29.45
C VAL A 169 -39.43 13.35 29.47
N ILE A 170 -40.01 12.28 28.94
CA ILE A 170 -41.41 11.96 29.14
C ILE A 170 -41.49 10.90 30.22
N TYR A 171 -42.37 11.06 31.21
CA TYR A 171 -42.55 10.07 32.26
C TYR A 171 -43.98 10.05 32.79
N ARG A 172 -44.33 8.93 33.42
CA ARG A 172 -45.58 8.77 34.15
C ARG A 172 -45.47 9.54 35.45
N ASP A 173 -46.18 10.66 35.55
CA ASP A 173 -46.12 11.52 36.72
C ASP A 173 -46.92 10.90 37.89
N PRO A 174 -46.24 10.44 38.96
CA PRO A 174 -46.91 9.81 40.09
C PRO A 174 -47.66 10.83 40.97
N LEU A 175 -47.41 12.13 40.79
CA LEU A 175 -47.99 13.21 41.59
C LEU A 175 -49.16 13.92 40.91
N SER A 176 -49.54 13.51 39.69
CA SER A 176 -50.68 14.11 39.01
C SER A 176 -51.97 13.96 39.83
N THR A 177 -52.70 15.07 39.95
CA THR A 177 -53.94 15.17 40.73
C THR A 177 -55.09 14.33 40.18
N SER A 178 -54.93 13.77 38.98
CA SER A 178 -55.97 13.08 38.20
C SER A 178 -55.61 11.63 37.85
N GLY A 179 -54.61 11.03 38.53
CA GLY A 179 -54.05 9.71 38.22
C GLY A 179 -52.73 9.81 37.45
N THR A 180 -51.98 8.72 37.29
CA THR A 180 -50.60 8.79 36.76
C THR A 180 -50.55 9.10 35.25
N ARG A 181 -50.51 10.38 34.89
CA ARG A 181 -50.57 10.89 33.50
C ARG A 181 -49.18 11.16 32.92
N ALA A 182 -49.09 11.29 31.60
CA ALA A 182 -47.84 11.61 30.91
C ALA A 182 -47.45 13.07 31.13
N THR A 183 -46.23 13.32 31.58
CA THR A 183 -45.63 14.66 31.72
C THR A 183 -44.33 14.70 30.93
N VAL A 184 -44.10 15.79 30.20
CA VAL A 184 -42.84 16.05 29.48
C VAL A 184 -42.10 17.19 30.16
N LYS A 185 -40.80 17.01 30.41
CA LYS A 185 -39.93 18.07 30.92
C LYS A 185 -38.72 18.26 30.01
N LYS A 186 -38.28 19.51 29.88
CA LYS A 186 -37.04 19.92 29.21
C LYS A 186 -36.06 20.41 30.26
N TRP A 187 -34.81 19.98 30.20
CA TRP A 187 -33.73 20.57 30.98
C TRP A 187 -33.32 21.92 30.37
N ASN A 188 -33.21 22.97 31.17
CA ASN A 188 -32.80 24.30 30.69
C ASN A 188 -31.34 24.67 31.03
N GLY A 189 -30.55 23.70 31.52
CA GLY A 189 -29.20 23.91 32.05
C GLY A 189 -29.14 24.08 33.57
N THR A 190 -30.26 24.38 34.23
CA THR A 190 -30.34 24.60 35.68
C THR A 190 -31.51 23.89 36.36
N THR A 191 -32.68 23.83 35.71
CA THR A 191 -33.90 23.20 36.22
C THR A 191 -34.60 22.39 35.12
N TRP A 192 -35.44 21.45 35.56
CA TRP A 192 -36.34 20.71 34.71
C TRP A 192 -37.68 21.45 34.61
N ASP A 193 -37.93 22.06 33.45
CA ASP A 193 -39.15 22.82 33.17
C ASP A 193 -40.19 21.94 32.48
N THR A 194 -41.45 22.04 32.88
CA THR A 194 -42.55 21.35 32.17
C THR A 194 -42.74 21.93 30.78
N LEU A 195 -42.69 21.07 29.75
CA LEU A 195 -42.84 21.47 28.36
C LEU A 195 -44.32 21.42 27.94
N GLY A 196 -44.91 22.59 27.68
CA GLY A 196 -46.33 22.72 27.37
C GLY A 196 -47.22 22.53 28.61
N ALA A 197 -48.45 22.08 28.40
CA ALA A 197 -49.36 21.78 29.51
C ALA A 197 -48.88 20.54 30.30
N ALA A 198 -49.14 20.53 31.62
CA ALA A 198 -49.05 19.29 32.38
C ALA A 198 -50.15 18.32 31.92
N GLU A 199 -49.91 17.01 32.03
CA GLU A 199 -50.89 15.96 31.78
C GLU A 199 -51.30 15.77 30.30
N GLN A 200 -50.50 15.00 29.55
CA GLN A 200 -50.71 14.77 28.12
C GLN A 200 -51.76 13.68 27.79
N SER A 201 -52.08 12.81 28.74
CA SER A 201 -53.07 11.73 28.58
C SER A 201 -54.42 12.07 29.25
N THR A 202 -55.49 11.45 28.76
CA THR A 202 -56.82 11.53 29.36
C THR A 202 -56.92 10.60 30.58
N PHE A 203 -56.44 9.35 30.45
CA PHE A 203 -56.35 8.38 31.54
C PHE A 203 -54.88 8.14 31.97
N HIS A 204 -54.62 7.02 32.65
CA HIS A 204 -53.25 6.66 32.99
C HIS A 204 -52.47 6.39 31.70
N SER A 205 -51.20 6.74 31.67
CA SER A 205 -50.38 6.57 30.47
C SER A 205 -49.31 5.50 30.67
N ALA A 206 -48.99 4.75 29.63
CA ALA A 206 -47.98 3.69 29.65
C ALA A 206 -47.13 3.70 28.37
N TYR A 207 -45.94 3.07 28.43
CA TYR A 207 -45.04 2.89 27.28
C TYR A 207 -44.75 4.22 26.56
N HIS A 208 -44.19 5.15 27.31
CA HIS A 208 -43.87 6.47 26.78
C HIS A 208 -42.67 6.38 25.85
N GLN A 209 -42.68 7.18 24.80
CA GLN A 209 -41.54 7.41 23.92
C GLN A 209 -41.46 8.90 23.56
N ILE A 210 -40.26 9.40 23.32
CA ILE A 210 -40.01 10.74 22.80
C ILE A 210 -38.96 10.67 21.69
N GLU A 211 -39.27 11.29 20.56
CA GLU A 211 -38.42 11.33 19.37
C GLU A 211 -38.38 12.74 18.78
N PHE A 212 -37.37 13.06 17.98
CA PHE A 212 -37.16 14.41 17.44
C PHE A 212 -37.07 14.47 15.92
N ASP A 213 -37.75 15.47 15.35
CA ASP A 213 -37.51 15.97 14.00
C ASP A 213 -36.91 17.38 14.10
N GLY A 214 -35.59 17.46 13.97
CA GLY A 214 -34.82 18.65 14.31
C GLY A 214 -35.09 19.09 15.75
N ALA A 215 -35.59 20.32 15.92
CA ALA A 215 -35.97 20.89 17.22
C ALA A 215 -37.39 20.50 17.68
N THR A 216 -38.14 19.73 16.90
CA THR A 216 -39.56 19.42 17.18
C THR A 216 -39.70 18.08 17.88
N PRO A 217 -40.10 18.02 19.16
CA PRO A 217 -40.34 16.76 19.83
C PRO A 217 -41.70 16.17 19.46
N TYR A 218 -41.70 14.87 19.27
CA TYR A 218 -42.84 13.99 19.12
C TYR A 218 -42.88 13.07 20.33
N ILE A 219 -44.06 12.89 20.91
CA ILE A 219 -44.26 11.93 21.98
C ILE A 219 -45.28 10.91 21.58
N SER A 220 -45.12 9.71 22.11
CA SER A 220 -46.16 8.70 22.06
C SER A 220 -46.35 8.03 23.41
N PHE A 221 -47.56 7.51 23.62
CA PHE A 221 -47.91 6.73 24.80
C PHE A 221 -49.17 5.93 24.52
N VAL A 222 -49.41 4.90 25.33
CA VAL A 222 -50.71 4.25 25.41
C VAL A 222 -51.55 4.94 26.47
N ASP A 223 -52.68 5.51 26.08
CA ASP A 223 -53.71 5.96 27.00
C ASP A 223 -54.52 4.75 27.47
N THR A 224 -54.45 4.40 28.77
CA THR A 224 -55.01 3.15 29.30
C THR A 224 -56.51 3.24 29.59
N GLY A 225 -57.25 3.91 28.71
CA GLY A 225 -58.70 3.83 28.68
C GLY A 225 -59.19 2.40 28.38
N THR A 226 -60.50 2.27 28.19
CA THR A 226 -61.11 1.03 27.68
C THR A 226 -61.78 1.33 26.34
N PRO A 227 -61.16 1.00 25.20
CA PRO A 227 -59.89 0.26 25.04
C PRO A 227 -58.63 1.11 25.31
N SER A 228 -57.49 0.45 25.57
CA SER A 228 -56.18 1.09 25.74
C SER A 228 -55.57 1.40 24.38
N LYS A 229 -55.24 2.66 24.10
CA LYS A 229 -54.97 3.10 22.72
C LYS A 229 -53.68 3.92 22.57
N PRO A 230 -52.95 3.75 21.45
CA PRO A 230 -51.83 4.61 21.09
C PRO A 230 -52.29 6.06 20.88
N VAL A 231 -51.48 7.00 21.35
CA VAL A 231 -51.62 8.44 21.09
C VAL A 231 -50.27 8.97 20.67
N VAL A 232 -50.24 9.82 19.64
CA VAL A 232 -49.03 10.54 19.20
C VAL A 232 -49.31 12.03 19.19
N LYS A 233 -48.36 12.82 19.69
CA LYS A 233 -48.44 14.28 19.70
C LYS A 233 -47.12 14.90 19.26
N SER A 234 -47.18 16.06 18.61
CA SER A 234 -46.02 16.91 18.28
C SER A 234 -46.12 18.25 19.01
N PHE A 235 -44.99 18.83 19.42
CA PHE A 235 -44.98 20.13 20.06
C PHE A 235 -44.77 21.26 19.05
N ASN A 236 -45.71 22.20 18.94
CA ASN A 236 -45.63 23.33 17.99
C ASN A 236 -44.87 24.56 18.53
N GLY A 237 -44.09 24.38 19.60
CA GLY A 237 -43.40 25.47 20.33
C GLY A 237 -44.24 26.07 21.47
N THR A 238 -45.55 25.81 21.54
CA THR A 238 -46.41 26.30 22.63
C THR A 238 -47.31 25.23 23.23
N THR A 239 -47.85 24.34 22.40
CA THR A 239 -48.84 23.33 22.77
C THR A 239 -48.53 22.01 22.08
N TRP A 240 -49.05 20.93 22.66
CA TRP A 240 -48.95 19.59 22.09
C TRP A 240 -50.16 19.31 21.20
N ASP A 241 -49.92 19.23 19.90
CA ASP A 241 -50.95 18.91 18.90
C ASP A 241 -51.03 17.40 18.71
N THR A 242 -52.24 16.85 18.65
CA THR A 242 -52.44 15.42 18.40
C THR A 242 -52.31 15.13 16.91
N ILE A 243 -51.55 14.09 16.57
CA ILE A 243 -51.32 13.66 15.19
C ILE A 243 -52.42 12.67 14.79
N GLY A 244 -53.30 13.12 13.88
CA GLY A 244 -54.44 12.34 13.43
C GLY A 244 -55.54 12.23 14.48
N LEU A 245 -56.05 11.01 14.70
CA LEU A 245 -57.05 10.75 15.72
C LEU A 245 -56.40 10.63 17.10
N TYR A 246 -57.06 11.21 18.11
CA TYR A 246 -56.80 10.89 19.50
C TYR A 246 -57.27 9.46 19.72
N GLU A 247 -56.33 8.51 19.78
CA GLU A 247 -56.54 7.06 19.77
C GLU A 247 -56.74 6.43 18.37
N PHE A 248 -55.87 5.49 18.00
CA PHE A 248 -55.92 4.72 16.75
C PHE A 248 -55.64 3.22 16.97
N GLY A 249 -55.75 2.40 15.91
CA GLY A 249 -55.70 0.93 16.02
C GLY A 249 -57.04 0.33 16.49
N SER A 250 -57.27 -0.96 16.23
CA SER A 250 -58.58 -1.59 16.49
C SER A 250 -58.67 -2.26 17.87
N GLY A 251 -57.63 -2.94 18.34
CA GLY A 251 -57.57 -3.59 19.66
C GLY A 251 -56.89 -2.76 20.75
N ASP A 252 -56.65 -3.38 21.91
CA ASP A 252 -55.85 -2.80 23.00
C ASP A 252 -54.37 -2.81 22.63
N ALA A 253 -53.70 -1.66 22.78
CA ALA A 253 -52.28 -1.51 22.49
C ALA A 253 -51.39 -1.75 23.71
N SER A 254 -50.22 -2.34 23.47
CA SER A 254 -49.20 -2.61 24.50
C SER A 254 -47.77 -2.53 23.95
N TYR A 255 -46.79 -2.27 24.83
CA TYR A 255 -45.36 -2.21 24.51
C TYR A 255 -45.01 -1.25 23.35
N LEU A 256 -45.70 -0.10 23.33
CA LEU A 256 -45.61 0.86 22.24
C LEU A 256 -44.18 1.39 22.06
N ASP A 257 -43.78 1.52 20.80
CA ASP A 257 -42.55 2.18 20.36
C ASP A 257 -42.87 3.18 19.23
N LEU A 258 -42.10 4.26 19.14
CA LEU A 258 -42.26 5.34 18.16
C LEU A 258 -40.94 5.51 17.43
N ALA A 259 -40.99 5.64 16.11
CA ALA A 259 -39.89 6.20 15.35
C ALA A 259 -40.40 7.17 14.29
N LEU A 260 -39.53 8.06 13.85
CA LEU A 260 -39.83 9.10 12.87
C LEU A 260 -39.06 8.85 11.58
N ASP A 261 -39.77 8.75 10.46
CA ASP A 261 -39.15 8.81 9.14
C ASP A 261 -38.98 10.28 8.76
N THR A 262 -37.75 10.76 8.85
CA THR A 262 -37.33 12.12 8.49
C THR A 262 -36.61 12.17 7.13
N SER A 263 -36.56 11.06 6.40
CA SER A 263 -35.87 10.97 5.09
C SER A 263 -36.60 11.75 3.97
N GLY A 264 -37.91 11.93 4.13
CA GLY A 264 -38.77 12.65 3.19
C GLY A 264 -38.86 14.15 3.44
N ALA A 265 -39.59 14.86 2.57
CA ALA A 265 -39.84 16.30 2.74
C ALA A 265 -40.75 16.64 3.96
N THR A 266 -41.43 15.64 4.51
CA THR A 266 -42.28 15.75 5.69
C THR A 266 -42.06 14.55 6.59
N THR A 267 -41.91 14.79 7.88
CA THR A 267 -41.76 13.74 8.88
C THR A 267 -42.99 12.86 8.96
N THR A 268 -42.76 11.56 8.90
CA THR A 268 -43.82 10.54 9.01
C THR A 268 -43.62 9.75 10.30
N PRO A 269 -44.50 9.92 11.31
CA PRO A 269 -44.48 9.09 12.52
C PRO A 269 -44.92 7.66 12.24
N TYR A 270 -44.20 6.71 12.82
CA TYR A 270 -44.53 5.28 12.84
C TYR A 270 -44.67 4.82 14.29
N VAL A 271 -45.66 3.98 14.54
CA VAL A 271 -45.91 3.41 15.87
C VAL A 271 -46.03 1.91 15.77
N ALA A 272 -45.17 1.21 16.52
CA ALA A 272 -45.21 -0.23 16.68
C ALA A 272 -45.83 -0.59 18.03
N PHE A 273 -46.84 -1.46 18.04
CA PHE A 273 -47.51 -1.88 19.28
C PHE A 273 -48.00 -3.33 19.18
N GLY A 274 -48.14 -4.00 20.32
CA GLY A 274 -48.83 -5.28 20.43
C GLY A 274 -50.32 -5.03 20.44
N ASP A 275 -51.06 -5.69 19.56
CA ASP A 275 -52.49 -5.45 19.31
C ASP A 275 -53.35 -6.65 19.71
N SER A 276 -54.28 -6.44 20.65
CA SER A 276 -55.09 -7.53 21.20
C SER A 276 -56.07 -8.15 20.22
N ASP A 277 -56.48 -7.42 19.17
CA ASP A 277 -57.32 -7.97 18.09
C ASP A 277 -56.57 -9.02 17.27
N TYR A 278 -55.23 -8.98 17.28
CA TYR A 278 -54.35 -9.93 16.61
C TYR A 278 -53.64 -10.85 17.61
N GLY A 279 -54.16 -10.99 18.83
CA GLY A 279 -53.59 -11.89 19.84
C GLY A 279 -52.30 -11.37 20.47
N GLN A 280 -52.17 -10.05 20.66
CA GLN A 280 -50.97 -9.34 21.10
C GLN A 280 -49.78 -9.52 20.15
N LYS A 281 -50.05 -9.74 18.87
CA LYS A 281 -49.03 -9.72 17.83
C LYS A 281 -48.67 -8.29 17.45
N VAL A 282 -47.48 -8.11 16.87
CA VAL A 282 -46.97 -6.80 16.49
C VAL A 282 -47.79 -6.20 15.34
N HIS A 283 -48.22 -4.96 15.50
CA HIS A 283 -48.89 -4.14 14.51
C HIS A 283 -48.15 -2.80 14.40
N VAL A 284 -47.76 -2.44 13.17
CA VAL A 284 -47.13 -1.14 12.87
C VAL A 284 -48.10 -0.29 12.07
N MET A 285 -48.28 0.96 12.48
CA MET A 285 -49.05 1.96 11.75
C MET A 285 -48.20 3.21 11.51
N SER A 286 -48.39 3.87 10.37
CA SER A 286 -47.75 5.15 10.03
C SER A 286 -48.80 6.23 9.75
N TYR A 287 -48.45 7.49 9.99
CA TYR A 287 -49.33 8.62 9.72
C TYR A 287 -48.99 9.28 8.39
N VAL A 288 -49.67 8.86 7.32
CA VAL A 288 -49.46 9.36 5.96
C VAL A 288 -50.72 10.01 5.41
N SER A 289 -50.57 11.14 4.71
CA SER A 289 -51.69 11.84 4.06
C SER A 289 -52.87 12.18 4.99
N GLY A 290 -52.58 12.46 6.27
CA GLY A 290 -53.60 12.87 7.25
C GLY A 290 -54.36 11.72 7.94
N THR A 291 -53.94 10.46 7.76
CA THR A 291 -54.57 9.31 8.40
C THR A 291 -53.54 8.28 8.87
N TRP A 292 -53.87 7.57 9.94
CA TRP A 292 -53.11 6.38 10.36
C TRP A 292 -53.41 5.22 9.43
N THR A 293 -52.37 4.58 8.90
CA THR A 293 -52.46 3.43 8.00
C THR A 293 -51.58 2.29 8.48
N THR A 294 -52.06 1.05 8.39
CA THR A 294 -51.25 -0.14 8.68
C THR A 294 -50.08 -0.26 7.70
N VAL A 295 -48.89 -0.54 8.23
CA VAL A 295 -47.67 -0.80 7.45
C VAL A 295 -47.50 -2.31 7.30
N GLY A 296 -47.66 -2.81 6.08
CA GLY A 296 -47.66 -4.24 5.80
C GLY A 296 -48.89 -4.97 6.36
N LEU A 297 -48.67 -6.14 6.96
CA LEU A 297 -49.72 -6.97 7.56
C LEU A 297 -49.84 -6.69 9.06
N ALA A 298 -51.04 -6.45 9.57
CA ALA A 298 -51.26 -6.37 11.02
C ALA A 298 -51.05 -7.73 11.70
N GLY A 299 -50.39 -7.76 12.85
CA GLY A 299 -50.10 -9.00 13.57
C GLY A 299 -49.07 -9.89 12.86
N PHE A 300 -48.04 -9.30 12.25
CA PHE A 300 -47.06 -10.03 11.43
C PHE A 300 -46.04 -10.84 12.22
N SER A 301 -45.94 -10.65 13.54
CA SER A 301 -45.06 -11.49 14.38
C SER A 301 -45.53 -12.95 14.35
N ASP A 302 -44.57 -13.88 14.38
CA ASP A 302 -44.84 -15.31 14.17
C ASP A 302 -45.78 -15.87 15.27
N ASN A 303 -45.49 -15.54 16.53
CA ASN A 303 -46.34 -15.83 17.69
C ASN A 303 -46.67 -14.53 18.46
N THR A 304 -47.19 -14.69 19.68
CA THR A 304 -47.54 -13.58 20.56
C THR A 304 -46.29 -12.74 20.88
N SER A 305 -46.36 -11.43 20.66
CA SER A 305 -45.33 -10.52 21.17
C SER A 305 -45.50 -10.47 22.68
N SER A 306 -44.60 -11.11 23.42
CA SER A 306 -44.77 -11.22 24.86
C SER A 306 -44.28 -9.99 25.60
N ASN A 307 -43.36 -9.20 25.03
CA ASN A 307 -42.70 -8.08 25.70
C ASN A 307 -41.84 -7.24 24.73
N TYR A 308 -41.87 -5.90 24.92
CA TYR A 308 -40.93 -4.87 24.42
C TYR A 308 -40.47 -5.06 22.97
N GLN A 309 -41.28 -4.60 22.02
CA GLN A 309 -40.76 -4.35 20.67
C GLN A 309 -39.98 -3.04 20.64
N ARG A 310 -38.97 -3.01 19.78
CA ARG A 310 -38.14 -1.82 19.50
C ARG A 310 -38.08 -1.57 18.03
N PHE A 311 -38.24 -0.33 17.64
CA PHE A 311 -38.57 0.08 16.28
C PHE A 311 -37.72 1.28 15.90
N GLU A 312 -36.98 1.14 14.81
CA GLU A 312 -36.07 2.18 14.32
C GLU A 312 -36.31 2.36 12.81
N ILE A 313 -36.09 3.57 12.32
CA ILE A 313 -36.14 3.88 10.89
C ILE A 313 -34.76 4.33 10.47
N ASP A 314 -34.18 3.67 9.46
CA ASP A 314 -32.87 4.08 8.96
C ASP A 314 -32.94 5.44 8.23
N SER A 315 -31.77 6.00 7.95
CA SER A 315 -31.64 7.29 7.27
C SER A 315 -32.25 7.33 5.86
N SER A 316 -32.56 6.16 5.27
CA SER A 316 -33.22 6.02 3.97
C SER A 316 -34.74 5.86 4.07
N GLY A 317 -35.29 5.86 5.28
CA GLY A 317 -36.72 5.70 5.55
C GLY A 317 -37.18 4.24 5.64
N VAL A 318 -36.27 3.28 5.75
CA VAL A 318 -36.63 1.85 5.88
C VAL A 318 -36.89 1.48 7.34
N PRO A 319 -38.07 0.92 7.67
CA PRO A 319 -38.38 0.48 9.02
C PRO A 319 -37.75 -0.86 9.41
N TYR A 320 -37.25 -0.93 10.64
CA TYR A 320 -36.74 -2.13 11.29
C TYR A 320 -37.41 -2.32 12.65
N ILE A 321 -37.61 -3.57 13.04
CA ILE A 321 -38.24 -3.90 14.31
C ILE A 321 -37.61 -5.14 14.93
N THR A 322 -37.41 -5.08 16.23
CA THR A 322 -37.16 -6.25 17.06
C THR A 322 -38.36 -6.50 17.96
N TYR A 323 -38.65 -7.77 18.26
CA TYR A 323 -39.74 -8.15 19.15
C TYR A 323 -39.46 -9.50 19.81
N THR A 324 -40.06 -9.73 20.97
CA THR A 324 -39.95 -11.01 21.66
C THR A 324 -41.05 -11.98 21.21
N ASP A 325 -40.68 -12.95 20.40
CA ASP A 325 -41.55 -14.02 19.90
C ASP A 325 -41.75 -15.12 20.95
N ASN A 326 -42.96 -15.20 21.52
CA ASN A 326 -43.29 -16.22 22.53
C ASN A 326 -44.18 -17.32 21.94
N ASN A 327 -43.60 -18.50 21.80
CA ASN A 327 -44.28 -19.70 21.30
C ASN A 327 -44.84 -20.61 22.41
N GLY A 328 -44.82 -20.15 23.66
CA GLY A 328 -45.25 -20.88 24.86
C GLY A 328 -44.18 -21.78 25.49
N VAL A 329 -43.02 -21.97 24.84
CA VAL A 329 -41.90 -22.80 25.32
C VAL A 329 -40.59 -22.00 25.41
N SER A 330 -40.40 -21.05 24.49
CA SER A 330 -39.25 -20.16 24.41
C SER A 330 -39.71 -18.74 24.09
N ASN A 331 -38.92 -17.76 24.51
CA ASN A 331 -38.98 -16.41 23.99
C ASN A 331 -37.82 -16.28 23.01
N LEU A 332 -38.01 -15.97 21.73
CA LEU A 332 -36.91 -15.70 20.80
C LEU A 332 -36.97 -14.24 20.39
N ILE A 333 -35.83 -13.64 20.06
CA ILE A 333 -35.84 -12.30 19.47
C ILE A 333 -36.06 -12.45 17.96
N GLY A 334 -37.18 -11.93 17.48
CA GLY A 334 -37.45 -11.75 16.06
C GLY A 334 -36.92 -10.39 15.62
N VAL A 335 -36.27 -10.34 14.46
CA VAL A 335 -35.80 -9.11 13.83
C VAL A 335 -36.35 -9.07 12.41
N LYS A 336 -37.10 -8.03 12.07
CA LYS A 336 -37.68 -7.86 10.73
C LYS A 336 -37.45 -6.46 10.18
N THR A 337 -37.38 -6.38 8.85
CA THR A 337 -37.37 -5.12 8.09
C THR A 337 -38.57 -5.06 7.15
N TYR A 338 -39.01 -3.86 6.78
CA TYR A 338 -40.11 -3.68 5.82
C TYR A 338 -39.57 -3.33 4.43
N ASN A 339 -39.78 -4.22 3.46
CA ASN A 339 -39.27 -4.06 2.09
C ASN A 339 -40.16 -3.20 1.16
N GLY A 340 -41.08 -2.42 1.72
CA GLY A 340 -42.09 -1.66 0.97
C GLY A 340 -43.40 -2.41 0.70
N SER A 341 -43.42 -3.74 0.86
CA SER A 341 -44.62 -4.57 0.63
C SER A 341 -44.95 -5.53 1.79
N SER A 342 -43.94 -6.04 2.48
CA SER A 342 -44.10 -7.02 3.56
C SER A 342 -42.98 -6.91 4.59
N TRP A 343 -43.29 -7.29 5.82
CA TRP A 343 -42.29 -7.55 6.85
C TRP A 343 -41.53 -8.84 6.53
N VAL A 344 -40.20 -8.75 6.44
CA VAL A 344 -39.32 -9.88 6.14
C VAL A 344 -38.30 -10.07 7.26
N ASP A 345 -37.94 -11.33 7.53
CA ASP A 345 -36.90 -11.66 8.52
C ASP A 345 -35.56 -11.07 8.10
N LEU A 346 -34.91 -10.41 9.04
CA LEU A 346 -33.56 -9.89 8.87
C LEU A 346 -32.57 -10.99 9.31
N GLY A 347 -32.02 -11.70 8.32
CA GLY A 347 -31.14 -12.85 8.56
C GLY A 347 -31.83 -14.09 9.14
N THR A 348 -31.03 -15.11 9.43
CA THR A 348 -31.52 -16.41 9.90
C THR A 348 -31.79 -16.41 11.42
N LEU A 349 -33.04 -16.18 11.83
CA LEU A 349 -33.45 -16.00 13.24
C LEU A 349 -33.24 -17.21 14.15
N SER A 350 -33.23 -18.45 13.62
CA SER A 350 -33.01 -19.66 14.44
C SER A 350 -31.62 -19.74 15.10
N ALA A 351 -30.70 -18.84 14.71
CA ALA A 351 -29.35 -18.73 15.26
C ALA A 351 -29.09 -17.39 15.97
N PHE A 352 -30.11 -16.52 16.11
CA PHE A 352 -29.95 -15.16 16.62
C PHE A 352 -29.86 -15.09 18.16
N SER A 353 -30.84 -15.67 18.86
CA SER A 353 -30.91 -15.68 20.33
C SER A 353 -31.25 -17.07 20.87
N ASP A 354 -30.73 -17.42 22.05
CA ASP A 354 -31.11 -18.63 22.77
C ASP A 354 -32.55 -18.55 23.34
N ALA A 355 -33.13 -19.70 23.68
CA ALA A 355 -34.55 -19.90 23.94
C ALA A 355 -35.19 -19.19 25.17
N PHE A 356 -34.47 -18.33 25.91
CA PHE A 356 -34.99 -17.72 27.15
C PHE A 356 -34.69 -16.22 27.45
N PRO A 357 -34.76 -15.26 26.51
CA PRO A 357 -34.85 -13.84 26.84
C PRO A 357 -36.12 -13.53 27.65
N PHE A 358 -35.93 -13.13 28.91
CA PHE A 358 -37.01 -12.65 29.79
C PHE A 358 -37.23 -11.13 29.69
N PHE A 359 -36.25 -10.39 29.18
CA PHE A 359 -36.24 -8.93 29.05
C PHE A 359 -35.83 -8.58 27.61
N GLY A 360 -36.52 -7.60 27.02
CA GLY A 360 -36.60 -7.36 25.57
C GLY A 360 -35.27 -7.05 24.88
N SER A 361 -35.31 -6.89 23.57
CA SER A 361 -34.18 -6.43 22.76
C SER A 361 -34.18 -4.91 22.64
N ASP A 362 -33.07 -4.37 22.12
CA ASP A 362 -33.02 -3.00 21.61
C ASP A 362 -32.33 -2.96 20.26
N ILE A 363 -32.70 -2.00 19.41
CA ILE A 363 -32.20 -1.89 18.04
C ILE A 363 -31.68 -0.49 17.79
N SER A 364 -30.54 -0.38 17.12
CA SER A 364 -30.01 0.89 16.65
C SER A 364 -29.30 0.67 15.32
N ILE A 365 -29.31 1.67 14.44
CA ILE A 365 -28.79 1.58 13.08
C ILE A 365 -27.71 2.65 12.90
N ASN A 366 -26.53 2.25 12.43
CA ASN A 366 -25.45 3.20 12.19
C ASN A 366 -25.63 3.93 10.84
N SER A 367 -24.81 4.93 10.57
CA SER A 367 -24.90 5.77 9.37
C SER A 367 -24.69 4.99 8.06
N VAL A 368 -24.02 3.84 8.12
CA VAL A 368 -23.76 2.94 6.98
C VAL A 368 -24.83 1.85 6.82
N GLY A 369 -25.87 1.86 7.66
CA GLY A 369 -27.04 0.97 7.54
C GLY A 369 -26.86 -0.40 8.18
N GLU A 370 -25.82 -0.61 8.99
CA GLU A 370 -25.72 -1.82 9.80
C GLU A 370 -26.70 -1.77 10.97
N VAL A 371 -27.39 -2.88 11.19
CA VAL A 371 -28.43 -3.02 12.21
C VAL A 371 -27.82 -3.70 13.41
N LEU A 372 -27.69 -2.98 14.51
CA LEU A 372 -27.19 -3.51 15.78
C LEU A 372 -28.36 -3.82 16.69
N VAL A 373 -28.36 -5.01 17.28
CA VAL A 373 -29.40 -5.47 18.20
C VAL A 373 -28.76 -5.94 19.50
N SER A 374 -29.17 -5.34 20.61
CA SER A 374 -28.81 -5.81 21.95
C SER A 374 -29.85 -6.78 22.48
N TYR A 375 -29.40 -7.81 23.19
CA TYR A 375 -30.25 -8.86 23.75
C TYR A 375 -29.58 -9.52 24.96
N PHE A 376 -30.34 -10.28 25.74
CA PHE A 376 -29.83 -11.08 26.85
C PHE A 376 -29.66 -12.55 26.47
N ASP A 377 -28.47 -13.12 26.71
CA ASP A 377 -28.15 -14.55 26.51
C ASP A 377 -28.24 -15.34 27.83
N SER A 378 -28.68 -16.60 27.79
CA SER A 378 -29.06 -17.39 28.98
C SER A 378 -28.42 -18.78 29.12
N LEU A 379 -27.79 -19.39 28.10
CA LEU A 379 -27.42 -20.82 28.15
C LEU A 379 -25.93 -21.14 28.26
N THR A 380 -25.03 -20.39 27.60
CA THR A 380 -23.60 -20.78 27.55
C THR A 380 -22.63 -19.79 28.21
N ASP A 381 -23.02 -18.53 28.34
CA ASP A 381 -22.44 -17.49 29.21
C ASP A 381 -23.51 -16.41 29.39
N ALA A 382 -24.15 -16.29 30.55
CA ALA A 382 -25.29 -15.38 30.71
C ALA A 382 -24.84 -13.92 30.76
N GLY A 383 -25.56 -13.02 30.06
CA GLY A 383 -25.25 -11.59 30.04
C GLY A 383 -25.88 -10.86 28.87
N VAL A 384 -25.76 -9.52 28.87
CA VAL A 384 -26.18 -8.67 27.75
C VAL A 384 -25.15 -8.78 26.63
N SER A 385 -25.61 -8.90 25.39
CA SER A 385 -24.78 -9.01 24.18
C SER A 385 -25.31 -8.11 23.08
N VAL A 386 -24.46 -7.74 22.13
CA VAL A 386 -24.85 -6.99 20.93
C VAL A 386 -24.46 -7.80 19.71
N ARG A 387 -25.39 -7.96 18.77
CA ARG A 387 -25.14 -8.52 17.45
C ARG A 387 -25.34 -7.45 16.38
N VAL A 388 -24.61 -7.57 15.28
CA VAL A 388 -24.74 -6.71 14.11
C VAL A 388 -25.17 -7.55 12.90
N TYR A 389 -26.11 -7.02 12.14
CA TYR A 389 -26.46 -7.48 10.81
C TYR A 389 -25.99 -6.44 9.82
N SER A 390 -25.17 -6.87 8.87
CA SER A 390 -24.58 -6.00 7.87
C SER A 390 -24.85 -6.58 6.49
N THR A 391 -25.45 -5.77 5.62
CA THR A 391 -25.53 -6.08 4.18
C THR A 391 -24.30 -5.56 3.43
N LEU A 392 -23.37 -4.90 4.13
CA LEU A 392 -22.15 -4.40 3.52
C LEU A 392 -21.31 -5.59 3.08
N THR A 393 -21.01 -5.63 1.79
CA THR A 393 -20.11 -6.63 1.23
C THR A 393 -18.69 -6.26 1.60
N ARG A 394 -18.20 -6.80 2.71
CA ARG A 394 -16.78 -6.69 3.08
C ARG A 394 -15.96 -7.39 2.01
N SER A 395 -15.12 -6.60 1.36
CA SER A 395 -14.26 -7.09 0.30
C SER A 395 -12.86 -6.56 0.49
N LEU A 396 -11.91 -7.39 0.13
CA LEU A 396 -10.53 -7.00 0.06
C LEU A 396 -10.15 -6.76 -1.39
N ALA A 397 -9.84 -5.51 -1.69
CA ALA A 397 -9.32 -5.12 -2.99
C ALA A 397 -7.80 -5.01 -2.90
N TYR A 398 -7.13 -5.47 -3.94
CA TYR A 398 -5.67 -5.39 -4.04
C TYR A 398 -5.32 -4.49 -5.21
N ALA A 399 -4.38 -3.58 -4.97
CA ALA A 399 -3.87 -2.67 -5.97
C ALA A 399 -2.36 -2.53 -5.85
N GLY A 400 -1.75 -2.07 -6.94
CA GLY A 400 -0.30 -1.96 -7.06
C GLY A 400 0.35 -3.27 -7.48
N ASN A 401 1.62 -3.17 -7.82
CA ASN A 401 2.50 -4.25 -8.24
C ASN A 401 3.91 -3.95 -7.73
N PHE A 402 4.77 -4.94 -7.81
CA PHE A 402 6.20 -4.78 -7.55
C PHE A 402 6.95 -4.77 -8.88
N THR A 403 7.92 -3.87 -8.98
CA THR A 403 8.86 -3.81 -10.10
C THR A 403 10.27 -3.78 -9.55
N GLU A 404 11.25 -4.23 -10.31
CA GLU A 404 12.64 -4.06 -9.91
C GLU A 404 12.97 -2.57 -9.70
N ALA A 405 13.63 -2.24 -8.58
CA ALA A 405 14.00 -0.86 -8.26
C ALA A 405 15.21 -0.41 -9.08
N VAL A 406 16.17 -1.31 -9.24
CA VAL A 406 17.36 -1.16 -10.07
C VAL A 406 17.54 -2.46 -10.86
N ALA A 407 17.68 -2.36 -12.18
CA ALA A 407 17.71 -3.54 -13.04
C ALA A 407 18.83 -4.53 -12.65
N ASN A 408 18.48 -5.81 -12.56
CA ASN A 408 19.34 -6.96 -12.26
C ASN A 408 20.09 -6.95 -10.91
N ASP A 409 19.72 -6.11 -9.95
CA ASP A 409 20.33 -6.12 -8.61
C ASP A 409 19.47 -6.81 -7.54
N GLY A 410 18.26 -7.23 -7.93
CA GLY A 410 17.28 -7.90 -7.08
C GLY A 410 16.59 -7.00 -6.07
N SER A 411 16.87 -5.70 -6.06
CA SER A 411 16.10 -4.74 -5.28
C SER A 411 14.75 -4.51 -5.96
N VAL A 412 13.69 -4.39 -5.16
CA VAL A 412 12.32 -4.26 -5.67
C VAL A 412 11.69 -3.01 -5.09
N ASP A 413 11.11 -2.19 -5.96
CA ASP A 413 10.31 -1.01 -5.61
C ASP A 413 8.82 -1.27 -5.85
N GLY A 414 8.00 -0.34 -5.41
CA GLY A 414 6.55 -0.43 -5.46
C GLY A 414 5.97 -1.08 -4.22
N SER A 415 4.66 -1.22 -4.26
CA SER A 415 3.91 -1.74 -3.12
C SER A 415 2.64 -2.42 -3.58
N ARG A 416 2.19 -3.38 -2.78
CA ARG A 416 0.84 -3.94 -2.87
C ARG A 416 0.02 -3.37 -1.74
N VAL A 417 -1.06 -2.70 -2.08
CA VAL A 417 -2.00 -2.15 -1.11
C VAL A 417 -3.23 -3.03 -1.08
N ALA A 418 -3.49 -3.64 0.06
CA ALA A 418 -4.73 -4.31 0.36
C ALA A 418 -5.66 -3.28 1.03
N THR A 419 -6.82 -3.03 0.43
CA THR A 419 -7.81 -2.08 0.94
C THR A 419 -9.05 -2.84 1.37
N LEU A 420 -9.41 -2.66 2.65
CA LEU A 420 -10.64 -3.17 3.20
C LEU A 420 -11.77 -2.17 2.97
N THR A 421 -12.94 -2.70 2.64
CA THR A 421 -14.20 -1.95 2.61
C THR A 421 -14.97 -2.30 3.88
N ASP A 422 -15.36 -1.26 4.62
CA ASP A 422 -16.20 -1.34 5.82
C ASP A 422 -15.65 -2.26 6.93
N ASP A 423 -14.30 -2.25 7.09
CA ASP A 423 -13.54 -2.98 8.11
C ASP A 423 -12.12 -2.38 8.33
N THR A 424 -11.40 -2.83 9.37
CA THR A 424 -10.02 -2.42 9.70
C THR A 424 -9.09 -3.59 10.05
N PHE A 425 -7.86 -3.52 9.57
CA PHE A 425 -6.75 -4.34 10.04
C PHE A 425 -6.36 -3.94 11.48
N VAL A 426 -5.85 -4.90 12.25
CA VAL A 426 -5.22 -4.62 13.55
C VAL A 426 -4.00 -3.72 13.38
N ASN A 427 -3.53 -3.13 14.48
CA ASN A 427 -2.28 -2.37 14.53
C ASN A 427 -2.26 -1.13 13.62
N ALA A 428 -3.38 -0.39 13.54
CA ALA A 428 -3.45 0.87 12.81
C ALA A 428 -2.27 1.81 13.18
N GLY A 429 -1.52 2.25 12.16
CA GLY A 429 -0.30 3.05 12.33
C GLY A 429 0.97 2.26 12.67
N SER A 430 0.93 0.93 12.58
CA SER A 430 2.07 0.02 12.82
C SER A 430 2.13 -1.11 11.78
N THR A 431 2.78 -2.23 12.09
CA THR A 431 3.02 -3.34 11.14
C THR A 431 2.25 -4.61 11.50
N LEU A 432 1.87 -5.36 10.46
CA LEU A 432 1.45 -6.75 10.58
C LEU A 432 2.68 -7.67 10.51
N THR A 433 2.64 -8.76 11.26
CA THR A 433 3.72 -9.76 11.33
C THR A 433 3.43 -10.96 10.42
N GLU A 434 4.34 -11.28 9.50
CA GLU A 434 4.28 -12.48 8.65
C GLU A 434 4.29 -13.77 9.50
N GLY A 435 3.47 -14.76 9.14
CA GLY A 435 3.24 -16.01 9.88
C GLY A 435 2.24 -15.89 11.05
N THR A 436 2.03 -14.67 11.58
CA THR A 436 1.03 -14.41 12.63
C THR A 436 -0.24 -13.78 12.08
N HIS A 437 -0.13 -12.80 11.18
CA HIS A 437 -1.28 -12.03 10.65
C HIS A 437 -1.50 -12.30 9.16
N PHE A 438 -0.45 -12.62 8.41
CA PHE A 438 -0.57 -12.97 6.99
C PHE A 438 0.51 -13.97 6.59
N THR A 439 0.35 -14.63 5.45
CA THR A 439 1.38 -15.48 4.84
C THR A 439 1.57 -15.10 3.37
N LEU A 440 2.79 -15.31 2.86
CA LEU A 440 3.14 -15.09 1.47
C LEU A 440 3.56 -16.42 0.82
N THR A 441 3.10 -16.66 -0.41
CA THR A 441 3.63 -17.75 -1.25
C THR A 441 4.12 -17.18 -2.59
N ASN A 442 5.09 -17.87 -3.20
CA ASN A 442 5.85 -17.41 -4.38
C ASN A 442 6.63 -16.09 -4.18
N LYS A 443 6.97 -15.74 -2.93
CA LYS A 443 7.88 -14.62 -2.63
C LYS A 443 9.30 -14.96 -3.11
N PRO A 444 9.96 -14.11 -3.91
CA PRO A 444 11.36 -14.32 -4.30
C PRO A 444 12.27 -14.51 -3.08
N ALA A 445 13.22 -15.45 -3.19
CA ALA A 445 14.20 -15.70 -2.13
C ALA A 445 15.12 -14.47 -1.96
N GLY A 446 15.45 -14.10 -0.72
CA GLY A 446 16.27 -12.93 -0.41
C GLY A 446 15.50 -11.66 0.01
N LEU A 447 14.25 -11.52 -0.44
CA LEU A 447 13.38 -10.41 -0.02
C LEU A 447 12.71 -10.65 1.34
N THR A 448 12.58 -9.58 2.13
CA THR A 448 11.85 -9.56 3.42
C THR A 448 10.59 -8.70 3.29
N ALA A 449 9.43 -9.26 3.64
CA ALA A 449 8.15 -8.57 3.57
C ALA A 449 7.97 -7.61 4.75
N VAL A 450 7.48 -6.41 4.46
CA VAL A 450 7.07 -5.41 5.46
C VAL A 450 5.65 -4.98 5.14
N MET A 451 4.72 -5.20 6.07
CA MET A 451 3.31 -4.86 5.87
C MET A 451 2.88 -3.76 6.86
N ASN A 452 2.74 -2.53 6.37
CA ASN A 452 2.37 -1.36 7.18
C ASN A 452 0.86 -1.11 7.11
N VAL A 453 0.22 -0.87 8.25
CA VAL A 453 -1.22 -0.58 8.34
C VAL A 453 -1.45 0.93 8.40
N ASN A 454 -2.13 1.44 7.38
CA ASN A 454 -2.31 2.87 7.10
C ASN A 454 -3.80 3.24 7.06
N GLY A 455 -4.10 4.54 6.91
CA GLY A 455 -5.48 5.02 6.71
C GLY A 455 -6.43 4.72 7.88
N GLY A 456 -5.92 4.77 9.12
CA GLY A 456 -6.71 4.44 10.31
C GLY A 456 -7.05 2.95 10.45
N GLY A 457 -6.39 2.05 9.71
CA GLY A 457 -6.65 0.60 9.74
C GLY A 457 -7.27 0.07 8.46
N THR A 458 -7.75 0.93 7.56
CA THR A 458 -8.49 0.52 6.35
C THR A 458 -7.60 0.02 5.21
N THR A 459 -6.29 0.24 5.29
CA THR A 459 -5.33 -0.19 4.26
C THR A 459 -4.11 -0.86 4.88
N ALA A 460 -3.64 -1.94 4.27
CA ALA A 460 -2.37 -2.59 4.58
C ALA A 460 -1.47 -2.57 3.34
N THR A 461 -0.32 -1.92 3.44
CA THR A 461 0.65 -1.75 2.36
C THR A 461 1.82 -2.71 2.56
N LEU A 462 1.93 -3.70 1.69
CA LEU A 462 3.09 -4.57 1.56
C LEU A 462 4.18 -3.88 0.75
N THR A 463 5.38 -3.79 1.31
CA THR A 463 6.64 -3.51 0.60
C THR A 463 7.64 -4.64 0.85
N PHE A 464 8.68 -4.69 0.01
CA PHE A 464 9.82 -5.58 0.24
C PHE A 464 11.05 -4.79 0.64
N THR A 465 11.93 -5.44 1.40
CA THR A 465 13.27 -4.94 1.77
C THR A 465 14.30 -6.05 1.55
N GLY A 466 15.57 -5.66 1.36
CA GLY A 466 16.64 -6.58 0.94
C GLY A 466 16.61 -6.81 -0.57
N ASN A 467 17.42 -7.76 -1.04
CA ASN A 467 17.56 -8.06 -2.47
C ASN A 467 17.19 -9.52 -2.74
N ALA A 468 16.49 -9.77 -3.84
CA ALA A 468 16.27 -11.10 -4.36
C ALA A 468 17.62 -11.76 -4.70
N THR A 469 17.79 -13.04 -4.37
CA THR A 469 18.96 -13.83 -4.79
C THR A 469 19.04 -13.88 -6.32
N ASN A 470 20.25 -13.97 -6.92
CA ASN A 470 20.49 -14.00 -8.39
C ASN A 470 19.37 -14.70 -9.17
N HIS A 471 18.83 -14.00 -10.17
CA HIS A 471 17.68 -14.41 -10.97
C HIS A 471 17.88 -14.02 -12.45
N ALA A 472 17.25 -14.78 -13.35
CA ALA A 472 17.09 -14.47 -14.77
C ALA A 472 15.60 -14.14 -15.04
N ASN A 473 15.26 -13.53 -16.19
CA ASN A 473 13.88 -13.10 -16.51
C ASN A 473 12.80 -14.19 -16.47
N ALA A 474 13.19 -15.47 -16.54
CA ALA A 474 12.26 -16.59 -16.33
C ALA A 474 11.67 -16.64 -14.90
N ASN A 475 12.09 -15.75 -14.00
CA ASN A 475 11.70 -15.72 -12.58
C ASN A 475 10.68 -14.62 -12.25
N ASP A 476 10.09 -13.95 -13.25
CA ASP A 476 8.90 -13.12 -13.03
C ASP A 476 7.86 -13.91 -12.25
N VAL A 477 7.46 -13.36 -11.12
CA VAL A 477 6.45 -14.01 -10.28
C VAL A 477 5.11 -13.44 -10.71
N SER A 478 4.33 -14.18 -11.48
CA SER A 478 3.00 -13.74 -11.93
C SER A 478 1.85 -14.13 -10.98
N ASN A 479 2.18 -14.67 -9.80
CA ASN A 479 1.23 -15.21 -8.82
C ASN A 479 1.74 -15.15 -7.37
N LEU A 480 2.38 -14.03 -7.00
CA LEU A 480 2.72 -13.73 -5.61
C LEU A 480 1.40 -13.70 -4.85
N MET A 481 1.25 -14.59 -3.87
CA MET A 481 -0.02 -14.74 -3.16
C MET A 481 0.09 -14.25 -1.73
N ILE A 482 -0.77 -13.30 -1.37
CA ILE A 482 -0.96 -12.82 -0.01
C ILE A 482 -2.20 -13.50 0.57
N THR A 483 -2.06 -14.18 1.70
CA THR A 483 -3.19 -14.74 2.46
C THR A 483 -3.23 -14.12 3.84
N PHE A 484 -4.28 -13.34 4.14
CA PHE A 484 -4.51 -12.85 5.50
C PHE A 484 -5.02 -13.98 6.41
N LEU A 485 -4.58 -13.99 7.67
CA LEU A 485 -5.06 -14.89 8.71
C LEU A 485 -6.12 -14.16 9.55
N ASP A 486 -6.98 -14.89 10.27
CA ASP A 486 -8.05 -14.29 11.09
C ASP A 486 -7.54 -13.23 12.08
N SER A 487 -6.32 -13.42 12.59
CA SER A 487 -5.61 -12.52 13.49
C SER A 487 -5.21 -11.17 12.86
N ALA A 488 -5.26 -11.01 11.54
CA ALA A 488 -4.98 -9.72 10.88
C ALA A 488 -6.09 -8.70 11.07
N PHE A 489 -7.29 -9.14 11.45
CA PHE A 489 -8.49 -8.34 11.56
C PHE A 489 -8.79 -8.02 13.03
N ALA A 490 -9.38 -6.85 13.28
CA ALA A 490 -9.68 -6.39 14.63
C ALA A 490 -10.52 -7.41 15.41
N THR A 491 -11.38 -8.16 14.71
CA THR A 491 -12.07 -9.32 15.24
C THR A 491 -11.92 -10.54 14.33
N ALA A 492 -11.86 -11.74 14.92
CA ALA A 492 -11.77 -12.99 14.17
C ALA A 492 -13.02 -13.31 13.33
N LEU A 493 -14.12 -12.60 13.60
CA LEU A 493 -15.41 -12.80 12.93
C LEU A 493 -15.49 -12.05 11.59
N GLU A 494 -14.79 -10.92 11.49
CA GLU A 494 -14.72 -10.10 10.28
C GLU A 494 -13.99 -10.85 9.15
N ALA A 495 -12.96 -11.64 9.47
CA ALA A 495 -12.21 -12.45 8.52
C ALA A 495 -13.11 -13.39 7.69
N THR A 496 -14.15 -13.99 8.31
CA THR A 496 -15.09 -14.88 7.60
C THR A 496 -15.99 -14.16 6.61
N ASN A 497 -16.14 -12.85 6.74
CA ASN A 497 -17.00 -12.02 5.90
C ASN A 497 -16.24 -11.30 4.77
N VAL A 498 -14.91 -11.37 4.75
CA VAL A 498 -14.09 -10.75 3.69
C VAL A 498 -13.99 -11.69 2.48
N ALA A 499 -14.63 -11.31 1.38
CA ALA A 499 -14.44 -11.99 0.10
C ALA A 499 -12.99 -11.80 -0.40
N ASN A 500 -12.35 -12.89 -0.83
CA ASN A 500 -11.00 -12.90 -1.42
C ASN A 500 -9.87 -12.39 -0.51
N TYR A 501 -9.85 -12.74 0.79
CA TYR A 501 -8.70 -12.46 1.67
C TYR A 501 -7.38 -13.16 1.24
N THR A 502 -7.47 -13.96 0.17
CA THR A 502 -6.36 -14.47 -0.61
C THR A 502 -6.35 -13.81 -1.97
N ASP A 503 -5.22 -13.23 -2.34
CA ASP A 503 -4.99 -12.67 -3.67
C ASP A 503 -3.86 -13.41 -4.36
N ALA A 504 -4.17 -14.02 -5.50
CA ALA A 504 -3.23 -14.84 -6.28
C ALA A 504 -2.74 -14.12 -7.56
N VAL A 505 -2.98 -12.81 -7.69
CA VAL A 505 -2.71 -12.02 -8.91
C VAL A 505 -1.56 -11.04 -8.69
N GLY A 506 -0.71 -11.29 -7.69
CA GLY A 506 0.50 -10.52 -7.42
C GLY A 506 1.55 -10.70 -8.48
N THR A 507 2.02 -9.60 -9.08
CA THR A 507 3.21 -9.64 -9.93
C THR A 507 4.41 -9.03 -9.22
N VAL A 508 5.54 -9.74 -9.26
CA VAL A 508 6.88 -9.16 -9.12
C VAL A 508 7.49 -9.25 -10.50
N ASP A 509 7.56 -8.10 -11.16
CA ASP A 509 8.06 -7.94 -12.52
C ASP A 509 9.52 -7.50 -12.43
N PHE A 510 10.43 -8.37 -12.85
CA PHE A 510 11.84 -8.02 -13.00
C PHE A 510 12.00 -7.47 -14.41
N THR A 511 11.88 -6.14 -14.54
CA THR A 511 11.92 -5.50 -15.86
C THR A 511 13.27 -5.76 -16.53
N THR A 512 13.26 -6.45 -17.67
CA THR A 512 14.37 -6.30 -18.62
C THR A 512 14.40 -4.88 -19.12
N TYR A 513 15.59 -4.27 -19.10
CA TYR A 513 15.89 -3.11 -19.91
C TYR A 513 15.29 -3.32 -21.30
N SER A 514 14.55 -2.34 -21.82
CA SER A 514 14.59 -2.13 -23.27
C SER A 514 16.02 -1.68 -23.56
N ALA A 515 16.97 -2.61 -23.55
CA ALA A 515 18.36 -2.35 -23.90
C ALA A 515 18.31 -1.71 -25.27
N SER A 516 18.72 -0.45 -25.35
CA SER A 516 19.04 0.13 -26.62
C SER A 516 20.07 -0.80 -27.26
N GLU A 517 19.72 -1.34 -28.42
CA GLU A 517 20.50 -2.39 -29.05
C GLU A 517 21.83 -1.82 -29.54
N PHE A 518 22.87 -2.66 -29.58
CA PHE A 518 24.06 -2.32 -30.36
C PHE A 518 23.70 -2.49 -31.84
N VAL A 519 23.66 -1.39 -32.58
CA VAL A 519 23.21 -1.37 -33.98
C VAL A 519 24.37 -1.05 -34.90
N THR A 520 24.54 -1.90 -35.92
CA THR A 520 25.59 -1.74 -36.92
C THR A 520 25.04 -1.92 -38.32
N THR A 521 25.60 -1.20 -39.29
CA THR A 521 25.29 -1.39 -40.71
C THR A 521 26.47 -2.01 -41.44
N TRP A 522 26.16 -2.98 -42.28
CA TRP A 522 27.11 -3.80 -43.04
C TRP A 522 26.74 -3.81 -44.52
N GLU A 523 27.73 -3.94 -45.40
CA GLU A 523 27.53 -4.09 -46.84
C GLU A 523 28.19 -5.38 -47.34
N ASN A 524 27.36 -6.26 -47.91
CA ASN A 524 27.80 -7.41 -48.68
C ASN A 524 28.06 -6.98 -50.14
N PRO A 525 29.33 -6.85 -50.57
CA PRO A 525 29.63 -6.29 -51.88
C PRO A 525 29.17 -7.20 -53.01
N PRO A 526 28.88 -6.64 -54.19
CA PRO A 526 28.63 -7.43 -55.39
C PRO A 526 29.78 -8.44 -55.63
N PHE A 527 29.43 -9.71 -55.82
CA PHE A 527 30.31 -10.81 -56.28
C PHE A 527 31.34 -11.38 -55.29
N THR A 528 31.33 -11.02 -54.00
CA THR A 528 32.35 -11.48 -53.03
C THR A 528 31.80 -12.28 -51.83
N SER A 529 30.57 -12.02 -51.39
CA SER A 529 29.92 -12.73 -50.26
C SER A 529 28.45 -12.32 -50.12
N THR A 530 27.60 -13.20 -49.57
CA THR A 530 26.21 -12.92 -49.18
C THR A 530 25.97 -13.06 -47.67
N SER A 531 26.99 -13.44 -46.90
CA SER A 531 26.90 -13.62 -45.45
C SER A 531 27.62 -12.53 -44.64
N ILE A 532 27.17 -12.31 -43.40
CA ILE A 532 27.83 -11.48 -42.38
C ILE A 532 28.11 -12.35 -41.15
N THR A 533 29.26 -12.15 -40.53
CA THR A 533 29.66 -12.78 -39.27
C THR A 533 29.79 -11.73 -38.18
N ILE A 534 29.09 -11.93 -37.06
CA ILE A 534 29.30 -11.17 -35.84
C ILE A 534 30.42 -11.86 -35.04
N PRO A 535 31.59 -11.20 -34.85
CA PRO A 535 32.75 -11.81 -34.23
C PRO A 535 32.84 -11.53 -32.73
N THR A 536 33.24 -12.56 -31.99
CA THR A 536 33.37 -12.59 -30.52
C THR A 536 34.80 -12.95 -30.11
N PHE A 537 35.17 -12.64 -28.87
CA PHE A 537 36.46 -13.00 -28.30
C PHE A 537 36.36 -14.33 -27.53
N PRO A 538 37.10 -15.39 -27.91
CA PRO A 538 36.97 -16.72 -27.28
C PRO A 538 37.27 -16.82 -25.78
N GLY A 539 37.80 -15.77 -25.14
CA GLY A 539 38.13 -15.73 -23.71
C GLY A 539 37.07 -15.09 -22.81
N GLU A 540 35.94 -14.65 -23.37
CA GLU A 540 34.84 -14.02 -22.63
C GLU A 540 33.55 -14.86 -22.72
N THR A 541 32.61 -14.59 -21.82
CA THR A 541 31.30 -15.25 -21.82
C THR A 541 30.32 -14.37 -22.58
N TYR A 542 29.56 -14.98 -23.46
CA TYR A 542 28.56 -14.34 -24.31
C TYR A 542 27.21 -15.02 -24.09
N ASP A 543 26.14 -14.24 -24.07
CA ASP A 543 24.75 -14.70 -24.09
C ASP A 543 23.90 -13.62 -24.77
N TYR A 544 23.85 -13.65 -26.10
CA TYR A 544 23.27 -12.56 -26.90
C TYR A 544 22.33 -13.07 -27.99
N ASP A 545 21.45 -12.16 -28.41
CA ASP A 545 20.50 -12.38 -29.50
C ASP A 545 20.85 -11.46 -30.68
N VAL A 546 20.47 -11.86 -31.90
CA VAL A 546 20.67 -11.05 -33.13
C VAL A 546 19.37 -10.91 -33.92
N ASP A 547 19.06 -9.69 -34.32
CA ASP A 547 18.05 -9.30 -35.32
C ASP A 547 18.82 -8.93 -36.61
N TRP A 548 18.74 -9.79 -37.63
CA TRP A 548 19.58 -9.69 -38.84
C TRP A 548 19.00 -8.76 -39.91
N ASP A 549 17.68 -8.53 -39.90
CA ASP A 549 16.99 -7.74 -40.92
C ASP A 549 16.36 -6.44 -40.40
N ASN A 550 16.59 -6.14 -39.12
CA ASN A 550 16.22 -4.91 -38.43
C ASN A 550 14.70 -4.70 -38.38
N ASP A 551 13.92 -5.78 -38.48
CA ASP A 551 12.45 -5.74 -38.47
C ASP A 551 11.84 -5.63 -37.06
N GLY A 552 12.67 -5.75 -36.02
CA GLY A 552 12.26 -5.69 -34.61
C GLY A 552 11.94 -7.06 -34.00
N ILE A 553 12.13 -8.14 -34.76
CA ILE A 553 12.00 -9.53 -34.33
C ILE A 553 13.40 -10.14 -34.37
N PHE A 554 13.85 -10.68 -33.24
CA PHE A 554 15.14 -11.36 -33.16
C PHE A 554 15.06 -12.74 -33.81
N ASP A 555 16.07 -13.08 -34.59
CA ASP A 555 16.14 -14.30 -35.40
C ASP A 555 16.90 -15.43 -34.69
N GLU A 556 17.95 -15.07 -33.95
CA GLU A 556 18.84 -15.99 -33.26
C GLU A 556 18.95 -15.61 -31.79
N PHE A 557 18.96 -16.62 -30.92
CA PHE A 557 18.84 -16.45 -29.48
C PHE A 557 19.90 -17.23 -28.71
N GLY A 558 20.39 -16.66 -27.61
CA GLY A 558 21.27 -17.33 -26.65
C GLY A 558 22.62 -17.75 -27.24
N LEU A 559 23.20 -16.90 -28.09
CA LEU A 559 24.47 -17.14 -28.77
C LEU A 559 25.63 -16.93 -27.79
N THR A 560 26.61 -17.85 -27.84
CA THR A 560 27.75 -17.86 -26.89
C THR A 560 29.11 -17.69 -27.58
N GLY A 561 29.13 -17.30 -28.85
CA GLY A 561 30.33 -17.16 -29.67
C GLY A 561 30.00 -16.58 -31.04
N ASP A 562 30.92 -16.68 -32.00
CA ASP A 562 30.71 -16.16 -33.35
C ASP A 562 29.44 -16.72 -33.98
N VAL A 563 28.70 -15.86 -34.70
CA VAL A 563 27.52 -16.26 -35.47
C VAL A 563 27.62 -15.74 -36.90
N THR A 564 27.21 -16.55 -37.88
CA THR A 564 27.22 -16.20 -39.30
C THR A 564 25.83 -16.38 -39.90
N HIS A 565 25.31 -15.34 -40.53
CA HIS A 565 24.06 -15.36 -41.27
C HIS A 565 24.30 -15.13 -42.77
N ASP A 566 23.66 -15.93 -43.62
CA ASP A 566 23.71 -15.81 -45.08
C ASP A 566 22.38 -15.29 -45.63
N TYR A 567 22.38 -14.05 -46.12
CA TYR A 567 21.19 -13.40 -46.68
C TYR A 567 20.84 -13.95 -48.08
N GLY A 568 21.71 -14.75 -48.70
CA GLY A 568 21.53 -15.31 -50.04
C GLY A 568 21.58 -14.28 -51.18
N VAL A 569 21.58 -12.99 -50.87
CA VAL A 569 21.70 -11.87 -51.81
C VAL A 569 22.67 -10.81 -51.29
N THR A 570 23.33 -10.11 -52.20
CA THR A 570 24.18 -8.96 -51.87
C THR A 570 23.33 -7.75 -51.51
N GLY A 571 23.78 -6.90 -50.61
CA GLY A 571 23.02 -5.76 -50.14
C GLY A 571 23.64 -5.08 -48.92
N THR A 572 22.95 -4.05 -48.44
CA THR A 572 23.24 -3.37 -47.17
C THR A 572 22.26 -3.86 -46.13
N TYR A 573 22.76 -4.22 -44.95
CA TYR A 573 21.98 -4.81 -43.86
C TYR A 573 22.30 -4.09 -42.56
N THR A 574 21.27 -3.77 -41.80
CA THR A 574 21.40 -3.26 -40.44
C THR A 574 21.17 -4.43 -39.50
N VAL A 575 22.06 -4.62 -38.53
CA VAL A 575 22.03 -5.71 -37.57
C VAL A 575 21.91 -5.11 -36.17
N ARG A 576 20.98 -5.63 -35.36
CA ARG A 576 20.82 -5.25 -33.96
C ARG A 576 21.22 -6.41 -33.04
N ILE A 577 21.95 -6.07 -31.98
CA ILE A 577 22.45 -7.03 -30.98
C ILE A 577 21.98 -6.58 -29.59
N ARG A 578 21.48 -7.54 -28.80
CA ARG A 578 21.13 -7.36 -27.38
C ARG A 578 21.62 -8.54 -26.54
N GLY A 579 21.62 -8.37 -25.22
CA GLY A 579 22.09 -9.37 -24.27
C GLY A 579 23.55 -9.14 -23.88
N ASP A 580 24.16 -10.14 -23.25
CA ASP A 580 25.54 -10.06 -22.75
C ASP A 580 26.53 -10.18 -23.92
N PHE A 581 26.97 -9.02 -24.43
CA PHE A 581 27.91 -8.90 -25.54
C PHE A 581 29.13 -8.04 -25.15
N PRO A 582 30.03 -8.57 -24.31
CA PRO A 582 31.05 -7.77 -23.61
C PRO A 582 32.15 -7.19 -24.50
N ARG A 583 32.31 -7.73 -25.72
CA ARG A 583 33.32 -7.28 -26.69
C ARG A 583 32.93 -7.64 -28.11
N PHE A 584 32.85 -6.64 -28.98
CA PHE A 584 32.91 -6.83 -30.43
C PHE A 584 34.37 -7.06 -30.83
N TYR A 585 34.72 -8.15 -31.52
CA TYR A 585 36.13 -8.52 -31.73
C TYR A 585 36.46 -8.84 -33.19
N LEU A 586 36.41 -7.83 -34.06
CA LEU A 586 36.64 -8.02 -35.49
C LEU A 586 38.05 -8.52 -35.82
N ASN A 587 39.09 -7.94 -35.21
CA ASN A 587 40.49 -8.40 -35.26
C ASN A 587 40.95 -8.92 -36.63
N PHE A 588 40.88 -8.08 -37.68
CA PHE A 588 41.24 -8.45 -39.06
C PHE A 588 40.46 -9.62 -39.66
N GLY A 589 39.27 -9.91 -39.12
CA GLY A 589 38.36 -10.94 -39.59
C GLY A 589 38.01 -10.80 -41.08
N ALA A 590 37.42 -11.87 -41.64
CA ALA A 590 37.07 -11.93 -43.05
C ALA A 590 36.13 -10.79 -43.47
N ASP A 591 35.25 -10.37 -42.55
CA ASP A 591 34.20 -9.39 -42.79
C ASP A 591 34.62 -7.95 -42.47
N ARG A 592 35.90 -7.70 -42.20
CA ARG A 592 36.42 -6.37 -41.85
C ARG A 592 36.17 -5.28 -42.91
N PHE A 593 36.00 -5.66 -44.17
CA PHE A 593 35.67 -4.71 -45.24
C PHE A 593 34.16 -4.49 -45.42
N LYS A 594 33.32 -5.20 -44.66
CA LYS A 594 31.87 -5.19 -44.79
C LYS A 594 31.20 -4.27 -43.78
N ILE A 595 31.71 -4.15 -42.55
CA ILE A 595 31.15 -3.20 -41.59
C ILE A 595 31.31 -1.78 -42.15
N ARG A 596 30.21 -1.04 -42.17
CA ARG A 596 30.13 0.33 -42.68
C ARG A 596 29.97 1.31 -41.54
N SER A 597 29.13 0.98 -40.56
CA SER A 597 28.94 1.87 -39.44
C SER A 597 28.55 1.20 -38.13
N VAL A 598 28.91 1.88 -37.05
CA VAL A 598 28.22 1.77 -35.76
C VAL A 598 27.16 2.87 -35.73
N ASP A 599 25.90 2.46 -35.69
CA ASP A 599 24.73 3.34 -35.77
C ASP A 599 24.15 3.66 -34.39
N GLN A 600 24.38 2.78 -33.41
CA GLN A 600 24.01 2.97 -32.00
C GLN A 600 24.91 2.09 -31.13
N TRP A 601 25.44 2.63 -30.04
CA TRP A 601 26.24 1.86 -29.08
C TRP A 601 25.38 0.99 -28.18
N GLY A 602 24.21 1.51 -27.82
CA GLY A 602 23.29 0.83 -26.95
C GLY A 602 23.74 0.83 -25.49
N ASP A 603 23.09 0.00 -24.68
CA ASP A 603 23.40 -0.15 -23.25
C ASP A 603 24.40 -1.29 -22.99
N GLN A 604 25.26 -1.59 -23.97
CA GLN A 604 26.23 -2.68 -23.87
C GLN A 604 27.27 -2.40 -22.79
N VAL A 605 27.48 -3.38 -21.90
CA VAL A 605 28.52 -3.32 -20.88
C VAL A 605 29.82 -3.86 -21.47
N TRP A 606 30.66 -2.96 -21.98
CA TRP A 606 31.93 -3.30 -22.58
C TRP A 606 32.98 -3.63 -21.52
N THR A 607 33.56 -4.83 -21.57
CA THR A 607 34.67 -5.23 -20.69
C THR A 607 36.03 -4.82 -21.26
N SER A 608 36.11 -4.66 -22.58
CA SER A 608 37.28 -4.20 -23.31
C SER A 608 36.90 -3.77 -24.72
N MET A 609 37.67 -2.85 -25.31
CA MET A 609 37.56 -2.47 -26.72
C MET A 609 38.77 -2.94 -27.55
N ALA A 610 39.63 -3.78 -26.97
CA ALA A 610 40.86 -4.21 -27.61
C ALA A 610 40.58 -4.98 -28.91
N ASN A 611 41.13 -4.48 -30.03
CA ASN A 611 40.97 -4.99 -31.40
C ASN A 611 39.53 -4.98 -31.94
N ALA A 612 38.62 -4.21 -31.33
CA ALA A 612 37.20 -4.32 -31.66
C ALA A 612 36.88 -4.04 -33.13
N PHE A 613 37.47 -3.00 -33.70
CA PHE A 613 37.30 -2.60 -35.11
C PHE A 613 38.62 -2.70 -35.90
N ALA A 614 39.57 -3.51 -35.45
CA ALA A 614 40.85 -3.67 -36.14
C ALA A 614 40.64 -4.21 -37.57
N GLY A 615 41.12 -3.44 -38.55
CA GLY A 615 41.01 -3.69 -39.98
C GLY A 615 39.69 -3.23 -40.61
N ALA A 616 38.82 -2.55 -39.87
CA ALA A 616 37.54 -2.03 -40.35
C ALA A 616 37.71 -0.84 -41.31
N TYR A 617 38.18 -1.13 -42.52
CA TYR A 617 38.68 -0.14 -43.48
C TYR A 617 37.68 0.99 -43.79
N TYR A 618 36.38 0.67 -43.83
CA TYR A 618 35.31 1.58 -44.26
C TYR A 618 34.41 2.04 -43.10
N LEU A 619 34.87 1.89 -41.86
CA LEU A 619 34.06 2.19 -40.68
C LEU A 619 33.79 3.69 -40.54
N ASP A 620 32.54 4.01 -40.23
CA ASP A 620 32.06 5.29 -39.73
C ASP A 620 31.30 5.09 -38.41
N ILE A 621 31.47 5.97 -37.43
CA ILE A 621 30.67 5.96 -36.20
C ILE A 621 29.61 7.04 -36.36
N SER A 622 28.41 6.64 -36.80
CA SER A 622 27.28 7.54 -37.02
C SER A 622 26.34 7.64 -35.80
N ALA A 623 26.63 6.84 -34.77
CA ALA A 623 25.92 6.78 -33.50
C ALA A 623 25.80 8.16 -32.82
N THR A 624 24.60 8.44 -32.32
CA THR A 624 24.31 9.67 -31.55
C THR A 624 24.48 9.50 -30.05
N ASP A 625 24.49 8.25 -29.58
CA ASP A 625 24.81 7.85 -28.22
C ASP A 625 26.32 7.57 -28.08
N SER A 626 26.78 7.34 -26.85
CA SER A 626 28.19 7.05 -26.54
C SER A 626 28.29 5.68 -25.86
N PRO A 627 29.38 4.93 -26.08
CA PRO A 627 29.57 3.64 -25.41
C PRO A 627 29.76 3.84 -23.90
N ASP A 628 29.21 2.93 -23.09
CA ASP A 628 29.58 2.82 -21.68
C ASP A 628 30.96 2.16 -21.53
N LEU A 629 31.99 2.97 -21.36
CA LEU A 629 33.37 2.53 -21.19
C LEU A 629 33.79 2.40 -19.72
N SER A 630 32.84 2.48 -18.77
CA SER A 630 33.15 2.51 -17.33
C SER A 630 33.89 1.26 -16.84
N SER A 631 33.73 0.12 -17.53
CA SER A 631 34.43 -1.15 -17.23
C SER A 631 35.63 -1.43 -18.15
N VAL A 632 35.90 -0.57 -19.14
CA VAL A 632 36.96 -0.76 -20.13
C VAL A 632 38.30 -0.24 -19.60
N THR A 633 39.27 -1.14 -19.49
CA THR A 633 40.65 -0.80 -19.12
C THR A 633 41.63 -0.88 -20.29
N ASP A 634 41.23 -1.51 -21.40
CA ASP A 634 42.09 -1.77 -22.56
C ASP A 634 41.34 -1.48 -23.88
N MET A 635 41.84 -0.48 -24.62
CA MET A 635 41.38 -0.07 -25.96
C MET A 635 42.43 -0.34 -27.05
N SER A 636 43.41 -1.21 -26.77
CA SER A 636 44.55 -1.45 -27.67
C SER A 636 44.08 -1.90 -29.05
N PHE A 637 44.60 -1.27 -30.10
CA PHE A 637 44.33 -1.57 -31.51
C PHE A 637 42.86 -1.47 -31.93
N MET A 638 42.00 -0.78 -31.16
CA MET A 638 40.57 -0.70 -31.45
C MET A 638 40.26 -0.30 -32.91
N PHE A 639 40.97 0.71 -33.46
CA PHE A 639 40.81 1.22 -34.82
C PHE A 639 42.06 1.03 -35.70
N LEU A 640 42.91 0.06 -35.36
CA LEU A 640 44.08 -0.27 -36.17
C LEU A 640 43.64 -0.57 -37.62
N ARG A 641 44.14 0.17 -38.61
CA ARG A 641 43.73 0.07 -40.04
C ARG A 641 42.23 0.28 -40.30
N ALA A 642 41.60 1.16 -39.53
CA ALA A 642 40.32 1.75 -39.89
C ALA A 642 40.53 2.98 -40.78
N ASP A 643 41.08 2.76 -41.98
CA ASP A 643 41.67 3.78 -42.86
C ASP A 643 40.76 5.02 -43.11
N THR A 644 39.44 4.84 -43.19
CA THR A 644 38.48 5.94 -43.43
C THR A 644 37.84 6.53 -42.18
N MET A 645 38.09 5.97 -40.99
CA MET A 645 37.44 6.41 -39.75
C MET A 645 37.92 7.82 -39.39
N ASN A 646 36.96 8.74 -39.24
CA ASN A 646 37.21 10.12 -38.81
C ASN A 646 35.99 10.71 -38.08
N SER A 647 35.27 9.87 -37.34
CA SER A 647 34.01 10.23 -36.68
C SER A 647 34.29 10.80 -35.29
N ASP A 648 33.46 11.76 -34.85
CA ASP A 648 33.63 12.45 -33.56
C ASP A 648 33.45 11.48 -32.38
N ILE A 649 34.49 11.38 -31.55
CA ILE A 649 34.56 10.55 -30.34
C ILE A 649 35.00 11.37 -29.11
N SER A 650 34.92 12.70 -29.23
CA SER A 650 35.39 13.64 -28.20
C SER A 650 34.66 13.49 -26.86
N ALA A 651 33.42 13.00 -26.89
CA ALA A 651 32.55 12.83 -25.72
C ALA A 651 32.76 11.52 -24.95
N TRP A 652 33.63 10.61 -25.42
CA TRP A 652 33.85 9.33 -24.75
C TRP A 652 34.57 9.50 -23.42
N ASP A 653 34.06 8.85 -22.37
CA ASP A 653 34.72 8.78 -21.07
C ASP A 653 35.76 7.65 -21.07
N VAL A 654 37.04 8.02 -21.11
CA VAL A 654 38.18 7.08 -21.11
C VAL A 654 38.95 7.07 -19.80
N SER A 655 38.39 7.63 -18.72
CA SER A 655 39.09 7.84 -17.43
C SER A 655 39.57 6.55 -16.75
N ASN A 656 38.96 5.40 -17.06
CA ASN A 656 39.36 4.08 -16.55
C ASN A 656 40.33 3.32 -17.46
N VAL A 657 40.65 3.85 -18.64
CA VAL A 657 41.48 3.18 -19.64
C VAL A 657 42.95 3.26 -19.24
N THR A 658 43.63 2.11 -19.27
CA THR A 658 45.05 1.96 -18.93
C THR A 658 45.95 1.72 -20.14
N SER A 659 45.39 1.27 -21.27
CA SER A 659 46.14 1.07 -22.53
C SER A 659 45.36 1.58 -23.74
N THR A 660 46.02 2.45 -24.52
CA THR A 660 45.58 2.93 -25.84
C THR A 660 46.53 2.49 -26.96
N GLN A 661 47.32 1.45 -26.70
CA GLN A 661 48.35 0.94 -27.61
C GLN A 661 47.80 0.74 -29.02
N GLY A 662 48.36 1.43 -30.01
CA GLY A 662 48.02 1.26 -31.42
C GLY A 662 46.57 1.59 -31.78
N MET A 663 45.83 2.31 -30.93
CA MET A 663 44.38 2.54 -31.11
C MET A 663 44.02 3.08 -32.50
N PHE A 664 44.76 4.07 -33.01
CA PHE A 664 44.56 4.68 -34.35
C PHE A 664 45.72 4.37 -35.31
N GLN A 665 46.46 3.30 -35.08
CA GLN A 665 47.57 2.94 -35.95
C GLN A 665 47.07 2.70 -37.39
N THR A 666 47.67 3.36 -38.37
CA THR A 666 47.30 3.32 -39.79
C THR A 666 45.84 3.74 -40.05
N ALA A 667 45.20 4.48 -39.15
CA ALA A 667 43.90 5.12 -39.39
C ALA A 667 44.13 6.44 -40.14
N PHE A 668 44.47 6.35 -41.43
CA PHE A 668 44.98 7.47 -42.23
C PHE A 668 44.14 8.75 -42.15
N ALA A 669 42.81 8.62 -42.19
CA ALA A 669 41.89 9.76 -42.20
C ALA A 669 41.58 10.33 -40.80
N PHE A 670 42.01 9.70 -39.71
CA PHE A 670 41.63 10.11 -38.36
C PHE A 670 42.26 11.46 -37.98
N ASN A 671 41.42 12.45 -37.71
CA ASN A 671 41.84 13.81 -37.36
C ASN A 671 40.80 14.52 -36.46
N GLN A 672 40.17 13.79 -35.54
CA GLN A 672 39.17 14.33 -34.61
C GLN A 672 39.79 14.81 -33.29
N ASP A 673 39.17 15.84 -32.70
CA ASP A 673 39.63 16.45 -31.45
C ASP A 673 39.31 15.55 -30.26
N ILE A 674 40.36 15.07 -29.59
CA ILE A 674 40.28 14.23 -28.38
C ILE A 674 40.97 14.90 -27.19
N SER A 675 41.18 16.22 -27.26
CA SER A 675 41.84 16.99 -26.21
C SER A 675 41.10 16.98 -24.87
N ALA A 676 39.81 16.65 -24.89
CA ALA A 676 38.94 16.56 -23.71
C ALA A 676 38.98 15.21 -22.99
N TRP A 677 39.66 14.20 -23.54
CA TRP A 677 39.79 12.89 -22.89
C TRP A 677 40.63 12.97 -21.62
N ASP A 678 40.13 12.36 -20.54
CA ASP A 678 40.91 12.11 -19.33
C ASP A 678 41.77 10.87 -19.50
N VAL A 679 43.06 11.08 -19.78
CA VAL A 679 44.05 10.00 -19.98
C VAL A 679 44.89 9.73 -18.73
N SER A 680 44.47 10.21 -17.55
CA SER A 680 45.26 10.16 -16.30
C SER A 680 45.59 8.75 -15.81
N SER A 681 44.79 7.76 -16.22
CA SER A 681 44.98 6.34 -15.92
C SER A 681 45.80 5.58 -16.97
N VAL A 682 46.13 6.19 -18.11
CA VAL A 682 46.82 5.51 -19.21
C VAL A 682 48.30 5.29 -18.89
N VAL A 683 48.76 4.06 -19.07
CA VAL A 683 50.14 3.61 -18.83
C VAL A 683 50.88 3.31 -20.15
N ASP A 684 50.18 2.79 -21.17
CA ASP A 684 50.74 2.45 -22.49
C ASP A 684 50.05 3.24 -23.63
N MET A 685 50.80 4.13 -24.27
CA MET A 685 50.38 4.89 -25.47
C MET A 685 51.18 4.49 -26.74
N SER A 686 51.86 3.35 -26.71
CA SER A 686 52.71 2.91 -27.83
C SER A 686 51.92 2.83 -29.13
N TYR A 687 52.44 3.41 -30.20
CA TYR A 687 51.88 3.38 -31.55
C TYR A 687 50.49 4.00 -31.73
N MET A 688 49.97 4.74 -30.75
CA MET A 688 48.57 5.22 -30.76
C MET A 688 48.17 5.92 -32.07
N PHE A 689 49.04 6.77 -32.63
CA PHE A 689 48.84 7.49 -33.90
C PHE A 689 49.85 7.10 -34.99
N LYS A 690 50.48 5.93 -34.88
CA LYS A 690 51.47 5.49 -35.87
C LYS A 690 50.81 5.42 -37.25
N GLU A 691 51.38 6.12 -38.24
CA GLU A 691 50.88 6.24 -39.61
C GLU A 691 49.46 6.84 -39.75
N ALA A 692 48.94 7.52 -38.72
CA ALA A 692 47.72 8.33 -38.83
C ALA A 692 48.07 9.65 -39.55
N SER A 693 48.21 9.59 -40.88
CA SER A 693 48.84 10.64 -41.69
C SER A 693 48.20 12.02 -41.55
N ASP A 694 46.87 12.07 -41.42
CA ASP A 694 46.10 13.32 -41.39
C ASP A 694 45.93 13.89 -39.97
N PHE A 695 46.34 13.15 -38.93
CA PHE A 695 46.14 13.54 -37.54
C PHE A 695 46.98 14.77 -37.17
N ASN A 696 46.31 15.87 -36.80
CA ASN A 696 46.96 17.12 -36.44
C ASN A 696 46.14 17.95 -35.42
N GLN A 697 45.40 17.29 -34.53
CA GLN A 697 44.60 17.96 -33.50
C GLN A 697 45.42 18.28 -32.23
N PRO A 698 45.13 19.40 -31.55
CA PRO A 698 45.88 19.82 -30.37
C PRO A 698 45.72 18.81 -29.22
N LEU A 699 46.84 18.40 -28.61
CA LEU A 699 46.86 17.49 -27.45
C LEU A 699 47.48 18.11 -26.20
N ASN A 700 47.73 19.42 -26.21
CA ASN A 700 48.36 20.15 -25.11
C ASN A 700 47.54 20.12 -23.81
N ALA A 701 46.21 19.89 -23.92
CA ALA A 701 45.29 19.83 -22.80
C ALA A 701 45.52 18.61 -21.90
N TRP A 702 46.03 17.49 -22.45
CA TRP A 702 46.37 16.31 -21.66
C TRP A 702 47.45 16.59 -20.63
N GLY A 703 48.34 17.57 -20.84
CA GLY A 703 49.23 18.13 -19.81
C GLY A 703 49.78 17.15 -18.75
N THR A 704 49.25 17.25 -17.53
CA THR A 704 49.62 16.39 -16.38
C THR A 704 48.97 15.00 -16.40
N ASP A 705 47.95 14.79 -17.22
CA ASP A 705 47.23 13.52 -17.33
C ASP A 705 48.10 12.44 -17.98
N VAL A 706 49.12 12.81 -18.77
CA VAL A 706 50.09 11.80 -19.28
C VAL A 706 51.17 11.41 -18.26
N SER A 707 51.11 11.90 -17.01
CA SER A 707 52.14 11.64 -15.98
C SER A 707 52.25 10.18 -15.54
N SER A 708 51.21 9.37 -15.77
CA SER A 708 51.19 7.92 -15.51
C SER A 708 51.76 7.07 -16.65
N VAL A 709 52.03 7.66 -17.82
CA VAL A 709 52.46 6.93 -19.01
C VAL A 709 53.90 6.44 -18.85
N GLU A 710 54.11 5.14 -19.04
CA GLU A 710 55.42 4.49 -18.95
C GLU A 710 56.08 4.32 -20.33
N THR A 711 55.30 4.22 -21.41
CA THR A 711 55.82 4.06 -22.77
C THR A 711 55.02 4.82 -23.83
N MET A 712 55.75 5.47 -24.74
CA MET A 712 55.22 6.21 -25.90
C MET A 712 55.91 5.75 -27.19
N GLN A 713 56.29 4.47 -27.25
CA GLN A 713 57.05 3.93 -28.39
C GLN A 713 56.27 4.12 -29.70
N GLY A 714 56.87 4.78 -30.68
CA GLY A 714 56.30 4.97 -32.01
C GLY A 714 54.96 5.71 -32.03
N MET A 715 54.60 6.46 -30.98
CA MET A 715 53.26 7.05 -30.84
C MET A 715 52.83 7.90 -32.06
N PHE A 716 53.75 8.68 -32.64
CA PHE A 716 53.52 9.51 -33.84
C PHE A 716 54.40 9.08 -35.03
N GLU A 717 54.90 7.83 -35.03
CA GLU A 717 55.72 7.31 -36.12
C GLU A 717 54.95 7.39 -37.44
N GLY A 718 55.40 8.16 -38.43
CA GLY A 718 54.75 8.33 -39.73
C GLY A 718 53.46 9.18 -39.71
N ALA A 719 53.13 9.85 -38.60
CA ALA A 719 52.04 10.83 -38.55
C ALA A 719 52.47 12.13 -39.27
N SER A 720 52.43 12.10 -40.60
CA SER A 720 53.14 13.07 -41.46
C SER A 720 52.68 14.52 -41.30
N ASP A 721 51.41 14.77 -40.98
CA ASP A 721 50.85 16.12 -40.81
C ASP A 721 50.92 16.64 -39.37
N PHE A 722 51.23 15.78 -38.40
CA PHE A 722 51.23 16.12 -36.99
C PHE A 722 52.27 17.21 -36.66
N ASN A 723 51.81 18.36 -36.18
CA ASN A 723 52.67 19.49 -35.80
C ASN A 723 52.05 20.34 -34.67
N GLN A 724 51.71 19.68 -33.56
CA GLN A 724 51.12 20.34 -32.40
C GLN A 724 52.13 20.52 -31.26
N ASP A 725 51.88 21.52 -30.41
CA ASP A 725 52.71 21.77 -29.23
C ASP A 725 52.41 20.75 -28.12
N LEU A 726 53.46 20.08 -27.63
CA LEU A 726 53.39 19.06 -26.57
C LEU A 726 54.20 19.47 -25.33
N ASN A 727 54.68 20.72 -25.27
CA ASN A 727 55.60 21.17 -24.22
C ASN A 727 55.00 21.14 -22.80
N SER A 728 53.68 21.03 -22.67
CA SER A 728 52.96 20.92 -21.39
C SER A 728 52.91 19.50 -20.82
N TRP A 729 53.30 18.49 -21.58
CA TRP A 729 53.22 17.09 -21.16
C TRP A 729 54.23 16.76 -20.06
N ASP A 730 53.76 16.13 -18.99
CA ASP A 730 54.62 15.53 -17.96
C ASP A 730 55.04 14.12 -18.37
N VAL A 731 56.21 14.01 -19.01
CA VAL A 731 56.77 12.72 -19.49
C VAL A 731 57.78 12.11 -18.50
N SER A 732 57.83 12.58 -17.25
CA SER A 732 58.86 12.19 -16.27
C SER A 732 58.84 10.69 -15.90
N SER A 733 57.70 10.02 -16.08
CA SER A 733 57.53 8.58 -15.88
C SER A 733 57.85 7.73 -17.11
N VAL A 734 58.00 8.32 -18.30
CA VAL A 734 58.20 7.59 -19.54
C VAL A 734 59.61 7.00 -19.60
N THR A 735 59.72 5.71 -19.89
CA THR A 735 61.00 4.98 -19.96
C THR A 735 61.40 4.59 -21.39
N ASN A 736 60.45 4.56 -22.33
CA ASN A 736 60.67 4.13 -23.72
C ASN A 736 59.98 5.09 -24.72
N MET A 737 60.80 5.75 -25.55
CA MET A 737 60.40 6.69 -26.62
C MET A 737 60.99 6.29 -27.98
N VAL A 738 61.27 5.00 -28.20
CA VAL A 738 61.79 4.50 -29.49
C VAL A 738 60.84 4.91 -30.62
N SER A 739 61.38 5.46 -31.70
CA SER A 739 60.65 5.89 -32.90
C SER A 739 59.49 6.88 -32.68
N MET A 740 59.41 7.57 -31.53
CA MET A 740 58.21 8.37 -31.17
C MET A 740 57.72 9.34 -32.25
N PHE A 741 58.64 9.99 -32.98
CA PHE A 741 58.37 10.91 -34.09
C PHE A 741 59.09 10.49 -35.38
N GLN A 742 59.45 9.22 -35.52
CA GLN A 742 60.10 8.73 -36.75
C GLN A 742 59.19 9.00 -37.95
N ASP A 743 59.71 9.58 -39.04
CA ASP A 743 58.98 9.97 -40.25
C ASP A 743 57.78 10.92 -40.03
N ALA A 744 57.66 11.57 -38.85
CA ALA A 744 56.69 12.65 -38.61
C ALA A 744 57.16 13.94 -39.31
N THR A 745 57.08 13.97 -40.64
CA THR A 745 57.79 14.93 -41.50
C THR A 745 57.49 16.41 -41.21
N SER A 746 56.28 16.72 -40.73
CA SER A 746 55.85 18.09 -40.40
C SER A 746 56.13 18.51 -38.97
N PHE A 747 56.49 17.57 -38.08
CA PHE A 747 56.59 17.83 -36.65
C PHE A 747 57.72 18.83 -36.33
N ASN A 748 57.36 19.93 -35.69
CA ASN A 748 58.29 20.95 -35.20
C ASN A 748 57.77 21.62 -33.90
N GLY A 749 56.90 20.92 -33.13
CA GLY A 749 56.38 21.39 -31.84
C GLY A 749 57.45 21.40 -30.75
N SER A 750 57.37 22.35 -29.81
CA SER A 750 58.37 22.48 -28.75
C SER A 750 58.32 21.31 -27.77
N LEU A 751 59.50 20.78 -27.41
CA LEU A 751 59.67 19.71 -26.42
C LEU A 751 60.63 20.09 -25.28
N SER A 752 61.02 21.37 -25.20
CA SER A 752 62.07 21.85 -24.30
C SER A 752 61.74 21.67 -22.80
N GLY A 753 60.45 21.58 -22.46
CA GLY A 753 59.94 21.39 -21.10
C GLY A 753 59.90 19.95 -20.61
N TRP A 754 60.17 18.96 -21.47
CA TRP A 754 60.11 17.54 -21.11
C TRP A 754 61.24 17.12 -20.17
N ASP A 755 60.90 16.41 -19.09
CA ASP A 755 61.86 15.68 -18.26
C ASP A 755 62.03 14.26 -18.80
N VAL A 756 63.08 14.04 -19.59
CA VAL A 756 63.42 12.73 -20.18
C VAL A 756 64.44 11.94 -19.34
N SER A 757 64.68 12.32 -18.08
CA SER A 757 65.72 11.70 -17.25
C SER A 757 65.49 10.22 -16.94
N SER A 758 64.24 9.75 -17.03
CA SER A 758 63.84 8.35 -16.89
C SER A 758 63.92 7.54 -18.20
N VAL A 759 64.08 8.20 -19.35
CA VAL A 759 64.06 7.54 -20.66
C VAL A 759 65.33 6.71 -20.87
N THR A 760 65.15 5.42 -21.16
CA THR A 760 66.24 4.46 -21.35
C THR A 760 66.63 4.26 -22.82
N SER A 761 65.76 4.64 -23.76
CA SER A 761 65.95 4.47 -25.21
C SER A 761 65.21 5.54 -26.02
N THR A 762 65.95 6.24 -26.90
CA THR A 762 65.42 7.22 -27.88
C THR A 762 65.80 6.86 -29.33
N ILE A 763 66.04 5.57 -29.57
CA ILE A 763 66.43 5.03 -30.88
C ILE A 763 65.42 5.47 -31.94
N TYR A 764 65.89 6.02 -33.06
CA TYR A 764 65.09 6.56 -34.17
C TYR A 764 64.07 7.66 -33.80
N MET A 765 64.13 8.28 -32.62
CA MET A 765 63.04 9.13 -32.12
C MET A 765 62.63 10.25 -33.09
N PHE A 766 63.56 10.87 -33.82
CA PHE A 766 63.33 11.89 -34.84
C PHE A 766 63.90 11.47 -36.21
N ASP A 767 64.10 10.17 -36.44
CA ASP A 767 64.58 9.68 -37.73
C ASP A 767 63.58 10.09 -38.83
N GLY A 768 64.01 10.74 -39.91
CA GLY A 768 63.11 11.20 -40.98
C GLY A 768 62.17 12.36 -40.61
N ALA A 769 62.23 12.92 -39.39
CA ALA A 769 61.41 14.08 -38.98
C ALA A 769 61.94 15.39 -39.63
N THR A 770 61.73 15.55 -40.94
CA THR A 770 62.43 16.52 -41.78
C THR A 770 62.30 17.98 -41.35
N SER A 771 61.20 18.37 -40.67
CA SER A 771 60.93 19.74 -40.23
C SER A 771 61.42 20.05 -38.82
N PHE A 772 61.81 19.04 -38.04
CA PHE A 772 62.10 19.20 -36.62
C PHE A 772 63.37 20.03 -36.38
N ASN A 773 63.24 21.13 -35.64
CA ASN A 773 64.35 22.04 -35.33
C ASN A 773 64.17 22.76 -33.98
N GLN A 774 63.65 22.07 -32.97
CA GLN A 774 63.40 22.63 -31.64
C GLN A 774 64.57 22.38 -30.67
N PRO A 775 64.83 23.30 -29.72
CA PRO A 775 65.96 23.16 -28.79
C PRO A 775 65.73 22.03 -27.78
N LEU A 776 66.73 21.17 -27.64
CA LEU A 776 66.72 20.01 -26.73
C LEU A 776 67.88 20.01 -25.72
N ASN A 777 68.64 21.11 -25.63
CA ASN A 777 69.82 21.17 -24.76
C ASN A 777 69.48 21.04 -23.27
N SER A 778 68.23 21.28 -22.87
CA SER A 778 67.73 21.12 -21.50
C SER A 778 67.53 19.66 -21.09
N TRP A 779 67.47 18.73 -22.06
CA TRP A 779 67.21 17.33 -21.78
C TRP A 779 68.36 16.65 -21.04
N SER A 780 68.00 15.91 -19.98
CA SER A 780 68.92 15.02 -19.27
C SER A 780 68.72 13.58 -19.75
N LEU A 781 69.71 13.02 -20.45
CA LEU A 781 69.67 11.63 -20.95
C LEU A 781 70.44 10.67 -20.03
N SER A 782 70.42 10.91 -18.72
CA SER A 782 71.22 10.17 -17.73
C SER A 782 70.93 8.67 -17.67
N SER A 783 69.69 8.27 -17.99
CA SER A 783 69.25 6.87 -18.01
C SER A 783 69.31 6.22 -19.39
N ALA A 784 69.53 7.02 -20.44
CA ALA A 784 69.54 6.52 -21.81
C ALA A 784 70.74 5.61 -22.05
N THR A 785 70.51 4.49 -22.74
CA THR A 785 71.56 3.50 -23.06
C THR A 785 71.97 3.54 -24.54
N SER A 786 71.11 4.08 -25.42
CA SER A 786 71.33 4.18 -26.86
C SER A 786 70.58 5.37 -27.45
N LEU A 787 71.25 6.11 -28.35
CA LEU A 787 70.71 7.22 -29.15
C LEU A 787 70.80 6.92 -30.66
N TYR A 788 70.80 5.63 -31.01
CA TYR A 788 71.03 5.15 -32.37
C TYR A 788 70.04 5.77 -33.37
N ASP A 789 70.58 6.39 -34.42
CA ASP A 789 69.90 7.06 -35.54
C ASP A 789 68.81 8.07 -35.11
N MET A 790 68.92 8.66 -33.91
CA MET A 790 67.91 9.54 -33.33
C MET A 790 67.53 10.74 -34.23
N PHE A 791 68.48 11.30 -34.99
CA PHE A 791 68.28 12.43 -35.92
C PHE A 791 68.69 12.09 -37.35
N GLN A 792 68.74 10.81 -37.72
CA GLN A 792 68.96 10.42 -39.11
C GLN A 792 67.85 11.06 -39.97
N GLY A 793 68.18 11.65 -41.13
CA GLY A 793 67.15 12.28 -41.99
C GLY A 793 66.40 13.51 -41.42
N ALA A 794 66.67 13.96 -40.19
CA ALA A 794 66.10 15.19 -39.61
C ALA A 794 66.80 16.45 -40.18
N ILE A 795 66.61 16.69 -41.48
CA ILE A 795 67.41 17.64 -42.29
C ILE A 795 67.36 19.10 -41.81
N SER A 796 66.33 19.50 -41.06
CA SER A 796 66.20 20.87 -40.52
C SER A 796 66.86 21.06 -39.16
N PHE A 797 67.27 19.98 -38.48
CA PHE A 797 67.77 20.04 -37.12
C PHE A 797 69.14 20.71 -37.05
N ASN A 798 69.20 21.88 -36.41
CA ASN A 798 70.42 22.68 -36.25
C ASN A 798 70.47 23.37 -34.88
N GLN A 799 70.14 22.64 -33.81
CA GLN A 799 70.12 23.14 -32.44
C GLN A 799 71.34 22.64 -31.64
N PRO A 800 71.81 23.43 -30.65
CA PRO A 800 72.92 23.03 -29.80
C PRO A 800 72.55 21.84 -28.90
N LEU A 801 73.47 20.89 -28.72
CA LEU A 801 73.38 19.72 -27.84
C LEU A 801 74.58 19.61 -26.89
N ASP A 802 75.26 20.73 -26.64
CA ASP A 802 76.53 20.82 -25.89
C ASP A 802 76.38 20.53 -24.38
N LEU A 803 75.15 20.48 -23.87
CA LEU A 803 74.83 20.15 -22.48
C LEU A 803 74.53 18.65 -22.26
N TRP A 804 74.53 17.82 -23.31
CA TRP A 804 74.27 16.39 -23.18
C TRP A 804 75.53 15.64 -22.68
N GLU A 805 75.40 14.96 -21.54
CA GLU A 805 76.46 14.15 -20.93
C GLU A 805 76.62 12.81 -21.68
N THR A 806 77.32 12.82 -22.81
CA THR A 806 77.39 11.67 -23.75
C THR A 806 78.41 10.57 -23.42
N SER A 807 79.04 10.64 -22.24
CA SER A 807 80.17 9.76 -21.89
C SER A 807 79.78 8.31 -21.52
N SER A 808 78.48 8.01 -21.37
CA SER A 808 77.94 6.68 -21.03
C SER A 808 77.53 5.83 -22.23
N PHE A 809 77.49 6.38 -23.45
CA PHE A 809 76.92 5.68 -24.61
C PHE A 809 77.92 4.73 -25.27
N SER A 810 77.66 3.42 -25.20
CA SER A 810 78.49 2.39 -25.85
C SER A 810 78.49 2.47 -27.38
N ILE A 811 77.48 3.13 -27.98
CA ILE A 811 77.34 3.36 -29.42
C ILE A 811 76.61 4.70 -29.63
N ALA A 812 77.31 5.84 -29.49
CA ALA A 812 76.90 7.08 -30.17
C ALA A 812 77.15 7.02 -31.70
N GLY A 813 77.51 5.84 -32.22
CA GLY A 813 77.76 5.57 -33.61
C GLY A 813 76.46 5.66 -34.40
N ARG A 814 76.36 6.72 -35.22
CA ARG A 814 75.24 7.09 -36.10
C ARG A 814 74.07 7.75 -35.38
N MET A 815 74.25 8.97 -34.86
CA MET A 815 73.12 9.79 -34.38
C MET A 815 72.54 10.69 -35.48
N PHE A 816 73.36 11.07 -36.47
CA PHE A 816 73.05 12.06 -37.51
C PHE A 816 73.35 11.55 -38.93
N GLN A 817 73.37 10.24 -39.20
CA GLN A 817 73.89 9.73 -40.47
C GLN A 817 72.86 9.90 -41.61
N GLY A 818 72.87 11.06 -42.27
CA GLY A 818 72.03 11.40 -43.44
C GLY A 818 72.54 12.64 -44.16
#